data_AF-A0A2P8E3M5-F1
#
_entry.id   AF-A0A2P8E3M5-F1
#
_cell.length_a   1.000
_cell.length_b   1.000
_cell.length_c   1.000
_cell.angle_alpha   90.00
_cell.angle_beta   90.00
_cell.angle_gamma   90.00
#
_symmetry.space_group_name_H-M   'P 1'
#
loop_
_entity.id
_entity.type
_entity.pdbx_description
1 polymer ?
#
loop_
_entity_poly.entity_id
_entity_poly.type
_entity_poly.pdbx_seq_one_letter_code
_entity_poly.pdbx_strand_id
1 'polypeptide(L)'
;MTDPAATRAGDSLVVRGAREHNLKDVSIDLPRDSLIVFSGLSGSGKSSLAFDTIFAEGQRRYVESLSAYARQFLGQMDKPDVDFIEGLSPAVSIDQKSTSRNPRSTVGTITEVYDYLRLLYARAGHPHCPECGRPIGRQTPQSIVDQVLGLEEGARFQVLAPVVRGRKGEYVDLFRTLSSQGYSRARVDGVVHQLAEVPSLKKQEKHTIEVVVDRLTVKESAKRRLTDSVETALRLSGGLITLEFVDLPEDDEHRERVYSEHLYCPHDELSFEELEPRSFSFNSPYGACPECAGLGNQMEVDPELVVPDPSRSIDDGALAPWGNAATSEYFNRLVAALADAVGFRTDVPFESLPKKARQSVLYGHDTQVHVRYRNRYGRERSYYTSFEGVIPWVRRRYAEAESDTSRERHEGFMREVPCPACRGSRLKPVVLAVTVGGRSIADVAAMPIGECAAFLRDLRLSEREEQIAARVLKECNERLQFLVDVGLDYLSLDRAAGTLAGGEAQRIRLATQIGSGLVGVLYVLDEPSIGLHQRDNHRLIETLVRLRDLGNTLIVVEHDEDTIRTADWVVDIGPGAGEHGGQVVVSGRVDELVTHPDSVTGAYLSGKKRIDIPAVRRPPADDRAVTVVGARAHNLRNVTVSIPLGCFVSVTGVSGSGKSTLVNDILYTALAREIYSARAVPGRHRRIDGTALVDKVVHVDQSPIGRTPRSNPATYTGVFDHVRKLFAETQEAKIRGYQPGRFSFNVKGGRCEACSGDGTIKIEMNFLPDVYVPCEVCHGARYNRETLEVHYKGKTISEVLEMPIEEAVDFFAPVERIARHLRTLTEVGLGYVRLGQPAPTLSGGEAQRVKLAAELQKRSTGRTMYVLDEPTTGLHFEDIRKLIGVLQGLVDKGNTVVIIEHNLDVIKTADWIIDMGPEGGTGGGTVVATGSPEDVAKVEESHTGAFLRRILGVSGT
;
A
#
# COMPACT_ATOMS: atom_id res chain seq x y z
N MET A 1 -5.85 34.02 37.37
CA MET A 1 -7.10 34.70 36.98
C MET A 1 -6.73 35.93 36.18
N THR A 2 -6.72 35.79 34.87
CA THR A 2 -6.64 36.87 33.88
C THR A 2 -7.70 36.52 32.85
N ASP A 3 -8.58 37.49 32.60
CA ASP A 3 -9.77 37.39 31.76
C ASP A 3 -9.40 37.07 30.29
N PRO A 4 -9.94 36.00 29.65
CA PRO A 4 -9.59 35.64 28.27
C PRO A 4 -10.31 36.48 27.20
N ALA A 5 -11.23 37.36 27.58
CA ALA A 5 -12.17 38.00 26.64
C ALA A 5 -11.64 39.23 25.87
N ALA A 6 -10.33 39.32 25.62
CA ALA A 6 -9.76 40.37 24.77
C ALA A 6 -8.81 39.76 23.73
N THR A 7 -9.38 39.17 22.68
CA THR A 7 -8.66 38.72 21.48
C THR A 7 -7.97 39.92 20.83
N ARG A 8 -6.63 39.90 20.81
CA ARG A 8 -5.81 40.89 20.08
C ARG A 8 -5.91 40.60 18.59
N ALA A 9 -5.92 41.66 17.77
CA ALA A 9 -5.80 41.53 16.31
C ALA A 9 -4.46 40.85 15.97
N GLY A 10 -4.52 39.61 15.46
CA GLY A 10 -3.36 38.76 15.14
C GLY A 10 -3.50 37.29 15.57
N ASP A 11 -4.37 37.01 16.56
CA ASP A 11 -4.46 35.71 17.25
C ASP A 11 -5.61 34.80 16.74
N SER A 12 -6.32 35.20 15.67
CA SER A 12 -7.46 34.46 15.12
C SER A 12 -7.38 34.29 13.60
N LEU A 13 -7.82 33.13 13.09
CA LEU A 13 -8.09 32.88 11.69
C LEU A 13 -9.52 33.34 11.39
N VAL A 14 -9.66 34.31 10.51
CA VAL A 14 -10.92 34.98 10.17
C VAL A 14 -11.34 34.58 8.76
N VAL A 15 -12.52 33.99 8.62
CA VAL A 15 -13.14 33.65 7.34
C VAL A 15 -14.43 34.44 7.20
N ARG A 16 -14.64 35.08 6.05
CA ARG A 16 -15.85 35.87 5.75
C ARG A 16 -16.40 35.49 4.38
N GLY A 17 -17.70 35.24 4.34
CA GLY A 17 -18.46 34.98 3.12
C GLY A 17 -18.01 33.76 2.34
N ALA A 18 -17.75 32.63 3.00
CA ALA A 18 -17.42 31.38 2.33
C ALA A 18 -18.68 30.75 1.69
N ARG A 19 -18.61 30.45 0.39
CA ARG A 19 -19.73 29.96 -0.44
C ARG A 19 -19.36 28.73 -1.28
N GLU A 20 -18.21 28.13 -1.01
CA GLU A 20 -17.79 26.91 -1.71
C GLU A 20 -18.83 25.80 -1.54
N HIS A 21 -19.22 25.17 -2.65
CA HIS A 21 -20.25 24.13 -2.72
C HIS A 21 -21.62 24.54 -2.15
N ASN A 22 -21.97 24.06 -0.95
CA ASN A 22 -23.26 24.31 -0.31
C ASN A 22 -23.18 25.30 0.86
N LEU A 23 -22.02 25.92 1.09
CA LEU A 23 -21.84 26.91 2.15
C LEU A 23 -22.70 28.15 1.89
N LYS A 24 -23.41 28.62 2.93
CA LYS A 24 -24.36 29.73 2.85
C LYS A 24 -23.75 31.01 3.40
N ASP A 25 -22.77 31.54 2.68
CA ASP A 25 -22.09 32.80 3.01
C ASP A 25 -21.50 32.80 4.43
N VAL A 26 -20.81 31.71 4.77
CA VAL A 26 -20.37 31.40 6.12
C VAL A 26 -19.26 32.36 6.56
N SER A 27 -19.43 32.94 7.74
CA SER A 27 -18.44 33.80 8.39
C SER A 27 -18.11 33.26 9.78
N ILE A 28 -16.84 32.95 10.03
CA ILE A 28 -16.37 32.36 11.30
C ILE A 28 -15.04 32.95 11.75
N ASP A 29 -14.85 32.98 13.06
CA ASP A 29 -13.60 33.33 13.73
C ASP A 29 -13.08 32.12 14.49
N LEU A 30 -11.87 31.68 14.15
CA LEU A 30 -11.24 30.50 14.70
C LEU A 30 -10.01 30.90 15.53
N PRO A 31 -9.83 30.36 16.74
CA PRO A 31 -8.65 30.63 17.55
C PRO A 31 -7.41 29.99 16.91
N ARG A 32 -6.31 30.75 16.82
CA ARG A 32 -5.02 30.16 16.40
C ARG A 32 -4.40 29.37 17.53
N ASP A 33 -3.39 28.57 17.20
CA ASP A 33 -2.61 27.73 18.11
C ASP A 33 -3.48 26.79 18.95
N SER A 34 -4.61 26.37 18.37
CA SER A 34 -5.65 25.58 19.01
C SER A 34 -5.93 24.31 18.21
N LEU A 35 -6.43 23.29 18.91
CA LEU A 35 -7.03 22.09 18.31
C LEU A 35 -8.51 22.39 18.04
N ILE A 36 -8.81 22.71 16.78
CA ILE A 36 -10.17 23.00 16.33
C ILE A 36 -10.75 21.73 15.69
N VAL A 37 -11.95 21.32 16.11
CA VAL A 37 -12.65 20.19 15.52
C VAL A 37 -13.88 20.66 14.75
N PHE A 38 -14.02 20.22 13.50
CA PHE A 38 -15.21 20.42 12.69
C PHE A 38 -16.06 19.16 12.75
N SER A 39 -17.31 19.30 13.18
CA SER A 39 -18.27 18.20 13.26
C SER A 39 -19.62 18.56 12.62
N GLY A 40 -20.53 17.59 12.54
CA GLY A 40 -21.83 17.70 11.88
C GLY A 40 -22.11 16.59 10.88
N LEU A 41 -23.30 16.59 10.28
CA LEU A 41 -23.79 15.48 9.43
C LEU A 41 -22.94 15.23 8.16
N SER A 42 -22.99 14.01 7.60
CA SER A 42 -22.40 13.71 6.29
C SER A 42 -22.99 14.64 5.23
N GLY A 43 -22.14 15.37 4.49
CA GLY A 43 -22.59 16.35 3.49
C GLY A 43 -23.03 17.71 4.05
N SER A 44 -22.77 18.02 5.32
CA SER A 44 -23.18 19.32 5.90
C SER A 44 -22.36 20.53 5.45
N GLY A 45 -21.20 20.31 4.82
CA GLY A 45 -20.27 21.36 4.36
C GLY A 45 -18.93 21.41 5.11
N LYS A 46 -18.63 20.40 5.96
CA LYS A 46 -17.38 20.33 6.74
C LYS A 46 -16.13 20.40 5.87
N SER A 47 -16.03 19.48 4.89
CA SER A 47 -14.88 19.41 3.99
C SER A 47 -14.82 20.60 3.05
N SER A 48 -15.98 21.14 2.64
CA SER A 48 -16.05 22.35 1.82
C SER A 48 -15.42 23.56 2.53
N LEU A 49 -15.65 23.70 3.84
CA LEU A 49 -15.04 24.77 4.61
C LEU A 49 -13.58 24.48 4.97
N ALA A 50 -13.28 23.28 5.46
CA ALA A 50 -11.93 22.92 5.93
C ALA A 50 -10.92 22.76 4.78
N PHE A 51 -11.27 21.96 3.76
CA PHE A 51 -10.37 21.58 2.67
C PHE A 51 -10.50 22.50 1.46
N ASP A 52 -11.72 22.64 0.93
CA ASP A 52 -11.94 23.32 -0.36
C ASP A 52 -11.88 24.85 -0.23
N THR A 53 -12.05 25.38 1.00
CA THR A 53 -11.91 26.82 1.29
C THR A 53 -10.61 27.13 2.04
N ILE A 54 -10.48 26.72 3.31
CA ILE A 54 -9.38 27.17 4.19
C ILE A 54 -8.03 26.60 3.75
N PHE A 55 -7.94 25.27 3.61
CA PHE A 55 -6.70 24.62 3.16
C PHE A 55 -6.32 25.03 1.73
N ALA A 56 -7.27 25.00 0.80
CA ALA A 56 -7.04 25.37 -0.59
C ALA A 56 -6.46 26.79 -0.70
N GLU A 57 -7.01 27.76 0.02
CA GLU A 57 -6.51 29.13 0.03
C GLU A 57 -5.14 29.24 0.71
N GLY A 58 -4.91 28.48 1.79
CA GLY A 58 -3.63 28.48 2.52
C GLY A 58 -2.49 27.89 1.69
N GLN A 59 -2.76 26.81 0.99
CA GLN A 59 -1.81 26.19 0.06
C GLN A 59 -1.56 27.09 -1.16
N ARG A 60 -2.62 27.62 -1.79
CA ARG A 60 -2.51 28.50 -2.96
C ARG A 60 -1.66 29.74 -2.67
N ARG A 61 -1.97 30.48 -1.60
CA ARG A 61 -1.22 31.69 -1.21
C ARG A 61 0.26 31.41 -0.98
N TYR A 62 0.58 30.27 -0.38
CA TYR A 62 1.96 29.86 -0.17
C TYR A 62 2.67 29.50 -1.49
N VAL A 63 2.06 28.68 -2.34
CA VAL A 63 2.68 28.24 -3.61
C VAL A 63 2.83 29.41 -4.61
N GLU A 64 1.92 30.39 -4.62
CA GLU A 64 2.03 31.63 -5.41
C GLU A 64 3.23 32.51 -5.03
N SER A 65 3.80 32.28 -3.84
CA SER A 65 5.02 32.96 -3.39
C SER A 65 6.31 32.30 -3.87
N LEU A 66 6.27 31.03 -4.31
CA LEU A 66 7.47 30.25 -4.66
C LEU A 66 8.15 30.76 -5.94
N SER A 67 7.38 31.14 -6.96
CA SER A 67 7.94 31.70 -8.20
C SER A 67 6.91 32.48 -9.01
N ALA A 68 7.38 33.39 -9.88
CA ALA A 68 6.51 34.09 -10.83
C ALA A 68 5.82 33.12 -11.81
N TYR A 69 6.49 32.03 -12.18
CA TYR A 69 5.92 30.97 -13.02
C TYR A 69 4.77 30.25 -12.32
N ALA A 70 4.98 29.82 -11.07
CA ALA A 70 3.93 29.19 -10.27
C ALA A 70 2.71 30.11 -10.10
N ARG A 71 2.93 31.41 -9.89
CA ARG A 71 1.85 32.40 -9.80
C ARG A 71 1.05 32.52 -11.10
N GLN A 72 1.71 32.55 -12.25
CA GLN A 72 1.02 32.61 -13.55
C GLN A 72 0.20 31.34 -13.80
N PHE A 73 0.73 30.19 -13.41
CA PHE A 73 0.09 28.89 -13.59
C PHE A 73 -1.11 28.71 -12.64
N LEU A 74 -0.95 29.02 -11.35
CA LEU A 74 -2.04 28.99 -10.37
C LEU A 74 -3.12 30.03 -10.63
N GLY A 75 -2.79 31.14 -11.29
CA GLY A 75 -3.78 32.13 -11.72
C GLY A 75 -4.81 31.60 -12.73
N GLN A 76 -4.56 30.44 -13.35
CA GLN A 76 -5.51 29.74 -14.23
C GLN A 76 -6.46 28.80 -13.47
N MET A 77 -6.24 28.59 -12.17
CA MET A 77 -7.11 27.77 -11.33
C MET A 77 -8.30 28.58 -10.83
N ASP A 78 -9.43 27.90 -10.66
CA ASP A 78 -10.56 28.46 -9.92
C ASP A 78 -10.14 28.69 -8.47
N LYS A 79 -10.29 29.93 -8.01
CA LYS A 79 -10.07 30.30 -6.61
C LYS A 79 -11.29 29.87 -5.79
N PRO A 80 -11.11 29.44 -4.53
CA PRO A 80 -12.24 29.17 -3.65
C PRO A 80 -13.18 30.39 -3.55
N ASP A 81 -14.49 30.17 -3.56
CA ASP A 81 -15.49 31.22 -3.44
C ASP A 81 -15.60 31.70 -1.98
N VAL A 82 -14.80 32.73 -1.68
CA VAL A 82 -14.77 33.39 -0.38
C VAL A 82 -14.48 34.87 -0.55
N ASP A 83 -15.16 35.73 0.21
CA ASP A 83 -14.94 37.17 0.14
C ASP A 83 -13.58 37.56 0.71
N PHE A 84 -13.27 37.02 1.90
CA PHE A 84 -12.08 37.41 2.63
C PHE A 84 -11.64 36.34 3.64
N ILE A 85 -10.32 36.08 3.67
CA ILE A 85 -9.67 35.26 4.69
C ILE A 85 -8.40 35.97 5.18
N GLU A 86 -8.28 36.13 6.50
CA GLU A 86 -7.15 36.74 7.20
C GLU A 86 -6.63 35.86 8.33
N GLY A 87 -5.35 36.00 8.70
CA GLY A 87 -4.72 35.16 9.71
C GLY A 87 -4.35 33.75 9.23
N LEU A 88 -4.38 33.53 7.90
CA LEU A 88 -4.12 32.24 7.29
C LEU A 88 -2.63 31.90 7.30
N SER A 89 -2.30 30.75 7.85
CA SER A 89 -0.94 30.18 7.83
C SER A 89 -0.75 29.28 6.60
N PRO A 90 0.49 28.98 6.17
CA PRO A 90 0.71 27.93 5.18
C PRO A 90 0.02 26.64 5.62
N ALA A 91 -0.80 26.08 4.73
CA ALA A 91 -1.68 24.97 5.08
C ALA A 91 -1.15 23.64 4.53
N VAL A 92 -1.27 22.58 5.34
CA VAL A 92 -0.90 21.21 4.99
C VAL A 92 -2.09 20.29 5.24
N SER A 93 -2.54 19.58 4.21
CA SER A 93 -3.59 18.58 4.34
C SER A 93 -3.01 17.24 4.78
N ILE A 94 -3.76 16.51 5.62
CA ILE A 94 -3.49 15.12 5.98
C ILE A 94 -4.78 14.32 5.72
N ASP A 95 -4.93 13.88 4.48
CA ASP A 95 -6.09 13.16 3.96
C ASP A 95 -5.73 11.76 3.42
N GLN A 96 -6.75 10.96 3.08
CA GLN A 96 -6.59 9.60 2.59
C GLN A 96 -6.42 9.50 1.06
N LYS A 97 -6.59 10.61 0.33
CA LYS A 97 -6.66 10.62 -1.14
C LYS A 97 -5.32 10.23 -1.81
N SER A 98 -4.20 10.37 -1.11
CA SER A 98 -2.85 10.28 -1.69
C SER A 98 -2.06 9.00 -1.34
N THR A 99 -2.71 7.84 -1.21
CA THR A 99 -1.97 6.57 -1.06
C THR A 99 -1.17 6.28 -2.34
N SER A 100 0.16 6.39 -2.28
CA SER A 100 1.03 6.06 -3.41
C SER A 100 0.94 4.57 -3.74
N ARG A 101 0.47 4.24 -4.94
CA ARG A 101 0.39 2.86 -5.45
C ARG A 101 1.63 2.43 -6.23
N ASN A 102 2.71 3.20 -6.14
CA ASN A 102 3.95 2.84 -6.82
C ASN A 102 4.53 1.58 -6.15
N PRO A 103 4.74 0.46 -6.88
CA PRO A 103 5.25 -0.80 -6.31
C PRO A 103 6.66 -0.65 -5.72
N ARG A 104 7.39 0.39 -6.14
CA ARG A 104 8.72 0.74 -5.60
C ARG A 104 8.68 1.62 -4.35
N SER A 105 7.51 2.06 -3.90
CA SER A 105 7.39 2.83 -2.66
C SER A 105 7.15 1.88 -1.48
N THR A 106 7.86 2.08 -0.38
CA THR A 106 7.67 1.39 0.89
C THR A 106 7.41 2.37 2.03
N VAL A 107 7.00 1.86 3.20
CA VAL A 107 6.87 2.67 4.43
C VAL A 107 8.15 3.44 4.71
N GLY A 108 9.31 2.78 4.61
CA GLY A 108 10.62 3.38 4.82
C GLY A 108 10.98 4.50 3.84
N THR A 109 10.52 4.44 2.59
CA THR A 109 10.75 5.53 1.63
C THR A 109 9.79 6.71 1.84
N ILE A 110 8.53 6.45 2.24
CA ILE A 110 7.55 7.52 2.50
C ILE A 110 7.92 8.31 3.77
N THR A 111 8.40 7.61 4.78
CA THR A 111 8.85 8.18 6.06
C THR A 111 10.28 8.73 5.98
N GLU A 112 10.94 8.54 4.83
CA GLU A 112 12.36 8.83 4.60
C GLU A 112 13.33 8.13 5.59
N VAL A 113 12.85 7.30 6.52
CA VAL A 113 13.69 6.54 7.46
C VAL A 113 14.68 5.67 6.69
N TYR A 114 14.26 5.09 5.57
CA TYR A 114 15.12 4.29 4.72
C TYR A 114 16.27 5.12 4.12
N ASP A 115 16.08 6.42 3.85
CA ASP A 115 17.14 7.28 3.34
C ASP A 115 18.21 7.59 4.39
N TYR A 116 17.80 7.77 5.65
CA TYR A 116 18.73 7.87 6.76
C TYR A 116 19.44 6.55 7.04
N LEU A 117 18.74 5.41 6.93
CA LEU A 117 19.38 4.08 6.99
C LEU A 117 20.44 3.92 5.89
N ARG A 118 20.14 4.32 4.65
CA ARG A 118 21.13 4.29 3.55
C ARG A 118 22.37 5.12 3.89
N LEU A 119 22.20 6.28 4.52
CA LEU A 119 23.32 7.12 4.96
C LEU A 119 24.10 6.47 6.10
N LEU A 120 23.41 5.87 7.08
CA LEU A 120 24.02 5.13 8.19
C LEU A 120 24.88 3.98 7.67
N TYR A 121 24.34 3.12 6.80
CA TYR A 121 25.04 1.98 6.24
C TYR A 121 26.21 2.36 5.34
N ALA A 122 26.10 3.47 4.59
CA ALA A 122 27.22 3.96 3.78
C ALA A 122 28.37 4.55 4.62
N ARG A 123 28.09 5.05 5.83
CA ARG A 123 29.10 5.76 6.66
C ARG A 123 29.65 4.92 7.80
N ALA A 124 28.84 4.07 8.40
CA ALA A 124 29.18 3.23 9.56
C ALA A 124 29.01 1.73 9.29
N GLY A 125 28.62 1.33 8.07
CA GLY A 125 28.47 -0.07 7.71
C GLY A 125 29.82 -0.77 7.51
N HIS A 126 29.92 -1.99 8.02
CA HIS A 126 31.06 -2.87 7.79
C HIS A 126 30.74 -3.78 6.60
N PRO A 127 31.46 -3.65 5.48
CA PRO A 127 31.22 -4.49 4.31
C PRO A 127 31.89 -5.86 4.46
N HIS A 128 31.20 -6.90 4.00
CA HIS A 128 31.71 -8.27 3.96
C HIS A 128 31.69 -8.79 2.53
N CYS A 129 32.49 -9.81 2.25
CA CYS A 129 32.38 -10.54 1.01
C CYS A 129 31.06 -11.34 0.99
N PRO A 130 30.21 -11.23 -0.05
CA PRO A 130 28.97 -11.99 -0.13
C PRO A 130 29.17 -13.51 -0.31
N GLU A 131 30.37 -13.96 -0.72
CA GLU A 131 30.67 -15.39 -0.89
C GLU A 131 31.26 -16.01 0.39
N CYS A 132 32.38 -15.49 0.89
CA CYS A 132 33.05 -16.05 2.07
C CYS A 132 32.69 -15.40 3.42
N GLY A 133 31.96 -14.27 3.42
CA GLY A 133 31.55 -13.57 4.64
C GLY A 133 32.66 -12.82 5.38
N ARG A 134 33.91 -12.86 4.89
CA ARG A 134 35.04 -12.15 5.52
C ARG A 134 34.89 -10.63 5.38
N PRO A 135 35.29 -9.84 6.38
CA PRO A 135 35.25 -8.39 6.29
C PRO A 135 36.15 -7.90 5.16
N ILE A 136 35.63 -7.01 4.34
CA ILE A 136 36.36 -6.31 3.28
C ILE A 136 36.51 -4.86 3.70
N GLY A 137 37.65 -4.24 3.40
CA GLY A 137 37.93 -2.88 3.86
C GLY A 137 38.85 -2.17 2.92
N ARG A 138 38.55 -0.89 2.68
CA ARG A 138 39.47 0.01 2.00
C ARG A 138 40.56 0.41 2.98
N GLN A 139 41.82 0.24 2.61
CA GLN A 139 42.93 0.70 3.41
C GLN A 139 43.74 1.76 2.67
N THR A 140 44.06 2.84 3.37
CA THR A 140 45.00 3.83 2.84
C THR A 140 46.43 3.30 2.96
N PRO A 141 47.37 3.74 2.10
CA PRO A 141 48.79 3.39 2.25
C PRO A 141 49.29 3.62 3.68
N GLN A 142 48.90 4.75 4.28
CA GLN A 142 49.25 5.09 5.66
C GLN A 142 48.71 4.07 6.68
N SER A 143 47.45 3.65 6.54
CA SER A 143 46.85 2.64 7.42
C SER A 143 47.52 1.27 7.29
N ILE A 144 47.92 0.89 6.08
CA ILE A 144 48.67 -0.36 5.83
C ILE A 144 50.02 -0.28 6.55
N VAL A 145 50.74 0.84 6.39
CA VAL A 145 52.02 1.08 7.06
C VAL A 145 51.87 1.02 8.58
N ASP A 146 50.88 1.70 9.14
CA ASP A 146 50.66 1.75 10.59
C ASP A 146 50.27 0.37 11.16
N GLN A 147 49.48 -0.44 10.44
CA GLN A 147 49.18 -1.82 10.82
C GLN A 147 50.43 -2.72 10.82
N VAL A 148 51.29 -2.57 9.82
CA VAL A 148 52.53 -3.35 9.72
C VAL A 148 53.54 -2.96 10.80
N LEU A 149 53.61 -1.67 11.14
CA LEU A 149 54.45 -1.18 12.25
C LEU A 149 53.94 -1.60 13.63
N GLY A 150 52.66 -1.97 13.75
CA GLY A 150 52.08 -2.52 14.97
C GLY A 150 52.37 -4.01 15.22
N LEU A 151 53.08 -4.68 14.31
CA LEU A 151 53.50 -6.09 14.45
C LEU A 151 54.77 -6.23 15.31
N GLU A 152 55.11 -7.46 15.68
CA GLU A 152 56.31 -7.75 16.49
C GLU A 152 57.58 -7.18 15.86
N GLU A 153 58.36 -6.45 16.67
CA GLU A 153 59.60 -5.83 16.22
C GLU A 153 60.61 -6.90 15.79
N GLY A 154 61.19 -6.73 14.60
CA GLY A 154 62.14 -7.68 14.04
C GLY A 154 61.55 -8.68 13.02
N ALA A 155 60.22 -8.74 12.85
CA ALA A 155 59.60 -9.58 11.82
C ALA A 155 60.02 -9.15 10.40
N ARG A 156 60.45 -10.11 9.59
CA ARG A 156 60.92 -9.89 8.21
C ARG A 156 59.84 -10.24 7.20
N PHE A 157 59.65 -9.35 6.22
CA PHE A 157 58.66 -9.55 5.18
C PHE A 157 59.12 -8.98 3.83
N GLN A 158 58.54 -9.49 2.76
CA GLN A 158 58.70 -8.98 1.40
C GLN A 158 57.44 -8.23 1.00
N VAL A 159 57.62 -7.06 0.38
CA VAL A 159 56.54 -6.29 -0.23
C VAL A 159 56.39 -6.77 -1.66
N LEU A 160 55.26 -7.40 -1.96
CA LEU A 160 54.93 -7.94 -3.27
C LEU A 160 53.81 -7.13 -3.93
N ALA A 161 53.98 -6.80 -5.20
CA ALA A 161 52.96 -6.16 -6.03
C ALA A 161 52.37 -7.18 -7.01
N PRO A 162 51.15 -7.70 -6.77
CA PRO A 162 50.53 -8.69 -7.64
C PRO A 162 50.03 -8.04 -8.94
N VAL A 163 50.84 -8.12 -10.00
CA VAL A 163 50.54 -7.52 -11.32
C VAL A 163 49.67 -8.43 -12.19
N VAL A 164 49.75 -9.74 -11.99
CA VAL A 164 48.92 -10.74 -12.68
C VAL A 164 48.50 -11.81 -11.68
N ARG A 165 47.22 -12.19 -11.66
CA ARG A 165 46.67 -13.24 -10.79
C ARG A 165 45.83 -14.20 -11.60
N GLY A 166 46.23 -15.47 -11.65
CA GLY A 166 45.43 -16.55 -12.25
C GLY A 166 44.95 -16.31 -13.69
N ARG A 167 45.68 -15.53 -14.49
CA ARG A 167 45.30 -15.20 -15.88
C ARG A 167 46.18 -15.92 -16.88
N LYS A 168 45.60 -16.26 -18.03
CA LYS A 168 46.33 -16.95 -19.11
C LYS A 168 47.13 -15.97 -19.95
N GLY A 169 48.40 -16.28 -20.21
CA GLY A 169 49.25 -15.45 -21.04
C GLY A 169 50.73 -15.79 -20.90
N GLU A 170 51.53 -15.34 -21.86
CA GLU A 170 52.99 -15.54 -21.86
C GLU A 170 53.74 -14.39 -21.16
N TYR A 171 53.11 -13.20 -21.07
CA TYR A 171 53.58 -12.03 -20.31
C TYR A 171 55.02 -11.52 -20.62
N VAL A 172 55.60 -11.85 -21.79
CA VAL A 172 56.95 -11.38 -22.20
C VAL A 172 57.08 -9.86 -22.16
N ASP A 173 56.08 -9.13 -22.70
CA ASP A 173 56.10 -7.67 -22.72
C ASP A 173 55.98 -7.06 -21.32
N LEU A 174 55.27 -7.73 -20.41
CA LEU A 174 55.17 -7.33 -19.01
C LEU A 174 56.53 -7.44 -18.33
N PHE A 175 57.23 -8.58 -18.46
CA PHE A 175 58.57 -8.74 -17.87
C PHE A 175 59.59 -7.74 -18.44
N ARG A 176 59.54 -7.44 -19.74
CA ARG A 176 60.38 -6.41 -20.36
C ARG A 176 60.09 -5.02 -19.78
N THR A 177 58.82 -4.70 -19.56
CA THR A 177 58.38 -3.43 -18.96
C THR A 177 58.81 -3.31 -17.50
N LEU A 178 58.69 -4.38 -16.72
CA LEU A 178 59.14 -4.41 -15.33
C LEU A 178 60.67 -4.29 -15.22
N SER A 179 61.41 -4.94 -16.11
CA SER A 179 62.87 -4.82 -16.16
C SER A 179 63.32 -3.41 -16.56
N SER A 180 62.63 -2.75 -17.52
CA SER A 180 62.96 -1.37 -17.91
C SER A 180 62.62 -0.35 -16.83
N GLN A 181 61.64 -0.65 -15.96
CA GLN A 181 61.31 0.13 -14.77
C GLN A 181 62.28 -0.10 -13.60
N GLY A 182 63.26 -1.00 -13.74
CA GLY A 182 64.34 -1.21 -12.77
C GLY A 182 64.07 -2.29 -11.72
N TYR A 183 62.99 -3.06 -11.83
CA TYR A 183 62.78 -4.21 -10.95
C TYR A 183 63.72 -5.35 -11.32
N SER A 184 64.22 -6.08 -10.31
CA SER A 184 65.19 -7.18 -10.49
C SER A 184 64.59 -8.57 -10.28
N ARG A 185 63.50 -8.69 -9.53
CA ARG A 185 62.90 -9.98 -9.13
C ARG A 185 61.38 -9.95 -9.21
N ALA A 186 60.80 -11.07 -9.62
CA ALA A 186 59.37 -11.32 -9.56
C ALA A 186 59.12 -12.77 -9.14
N ARG A 187 58.08 -12.99 -8.35
CA ARG A 187 57.54 -14.30 -8.01
C ARG A 187 56.56 -14.70 -9.09
N VAL A 188 56.83 -15.81 -9.77
CA VAL A 188 56.01 -16.35 -10.86
C VAL A 188 55.58 -17.74 -10.45
N ASP A 189 54.27 -17.96 -10.34
CA ASP A 189 53.67 -19.23 -9.90
C ASP A 189 54.28 -19.78 -8.60
N GLY A 190 54.51 -18.88 -7.64
CA GLY A 190 55.08 -19.21 -6.32
C GLY A 190 56.60 -19.26 -6.26
N VAL A 191 57.31 -19.23 -7.41
CA VAL A 191 58.78 -19.30 -7.46
C VAL A 191 59.39 -17.93 -7.76
N VAL A 192 60.36 -17.49 -6.97
CA VAL A 192 61.04 -16.20 -7.20
C VAL A 192 62.11 -16.34 -8.29
N HIS A 193 61.92 -15.62 -9.38
CA HIS A 193 62.86 -15.54 -10.50
C HIS A 193 63.54 -14.16 -10.54
N GLN A 194 64.78 -14.12 -11.04
CA GLN A 194 65.35 -12.86 -11.52
C GLN A 194 64.66 -12.49 -12.84
N LEU A 195 64.32 -11.20 -13.02
CA LEU A 195 63.59 -10.73 -14.20
C LEU A 195 64.35 -10.97 -15.52
N ALA A 196 65.69 -11.10 -15.47
CA ALA A 196 66.52 -11.45 -16.61
C ALA A 196 66.47 -12.95 -17.00
N GLU A 197 66.02 -13.81 -16.08
CA GLU A 197 66.06 -15.27 -16.20
C GLU A 197 64.67 -15.92 -15.98
N VAL A 198 63.60 -15.17 -16.27
CA VAL A 198 62.24 -15.70 -16.13
C VAL A 198 61.97 -16.74 -17.24
N PRO A 199 61.48 -17.95 -16.90
CA PRO A 199 61.13 -18.95 -17.90
C PRO A 199 59.97 -18.47 -18.79
N SER A 200 59.96 -18.91 -20.07
CA SER A 200 58.83 -18.65 -20.97
C SER A 200 57.56 -19.32 -20.44
N LEU A 201 56.53 -18.51 -20.20
CA LEU A 201 55.25 -18.96 -19.65
C LEU A 201 54.33 -19.49 -20.75
N LYS A 202 53.56 -20.53 -20.45
CA LYS A 202 52.68 -21.15 -21.45
C LYS A 202 51.41 -20.33 -21.59
N LYS A 203 51.15 -19.82 -22.80
CA LYS A 203 49.98 -18.98 -23.12
C LYS A 203 48.62 -19.57 -22.72
N GLN A 204 48.50 -20.90 -22.62
CA GLN A 204 47.25 -21.60 -22.33
C GLN A 204 47.04 -21.89 -20.82
N GLU A 205 48.07 -21.76 -20.00
CA GLU A 205 48.05 -21.99 -18.56
C GLU A 205 47.80 -20.68 -17.81
N LYS A 206 47.20 -20.76 -16.63
CA LYS A 206 46.95 -19.59 -15.78
C LYS A 206 48.23 -19.33 -14.97
N HIS A 207 48.69 -18.08 -14.96
CA HIS A 207 49.89 -17.67 -14.24
C HIS A 207 49.56 -16.58 -13.22
N THR A 208 50.33 -16.57 -12.12
CA THR A 208 50.33 -15.52 -11.10
C THR A 208 51.73 -14.90 -11.05
N ILE A 209 51.82 -13.57 -11.23
CA ILE A 209 53.07 -12.81 -11.29
C ILE A 209 53.00 -11.68 -10.27
N GLU A 210 53.94 -11.68 -9.34
CA GLU A 210 54.03 -10.72 -8.26
C GLU A 210 55.44 -10.12 -8.21
N VAL A 211 55.56 -8.81 -8.33
CA VAL A 211 56.86 -8.14 -8.36
C VAL A 211 57.35 -7.93 -6.94
N VAL A 212 58.62 -8.28 -6.67
CA VAL A 212 59.24 -8.01 -5.36
C VAL A 212 59.68 -6.55 -5.34
N VAL A 213 58.93 -5.71 -4.63
CA VAL A 213 59.16 -4.26 -4.56
C VAL A 213 60.26 -3.94 -3.54
N ASP A 214 60.18 -4.50 -2.33
CA ASP A 214 61.20 -4.33 -1.30
C ASP A 214 61.21 -5.51 -0.31
N ARG A 215 62.26 -5.60 0.50
CA ARG A 215 62.40 -6.53 1.61
C ARG A 215 62.72 -5.75 2.86
N LEU A 216 61.82 -5.83 3.84
CA LEU A 216 61.84 -4.97 5.01
C LEU A 216 61.77 -5.80 6.28
N THR A 217 62.07 -5.14 7.39
CA THR A 217 61.95 -5.68 8.73
C THR A 217 61.17 -4.68 9.56
N VAL A 218 60.22 -5.13 10.37
CA VAL A 218 59.41 -4.25 11.24
C VAL A 218 60.34 -3.57 12.23
N LYS A 219 60.59 -2.27 12.02
CA LYS A 219 61.38 -1.36 12.86
C LYS A 219 60.83 0.05 12.73
N GLU A 220 60.85 0.82 13.81
CA GLU A 220 60.36 2.20 13.80
C GLU A 220 61.12 3.08 12.79
N SER A 221 62.44 2.88 12.67
CA SER A 221 63.30 3.57 11.69
C SER A 221 62.97 3.24 10.22
N ALA A 222 62.23 2.15 9.95
CA ALA A 222 61.87 1.72 8.60
C ALA A 222 60.58 2.37 8.07
N LYS A 223 59.86 3.16 8.87
CA LYS A 223 58.56 3.76 8.52
C LYS A 223 58.55 4.46 7.16
N ARG A 224 59.53 5.33 6.90
CA ARG A 224 59.61 6.09 5.63
C ARG A 224 59.78 5.17 4.43
N ARG A 225 60.69 4.19 4.53
CA ARG A 225 60.97 3.24 3.46
C ARG A 225 59.77 2.32 3.20
N LEU A 226 59.13 1.83 4.26
CA LEU A 226 57.91 1.04 4.16
C LEU A 226 56.79 1.80 3.46
N THR A 227 56.62 3.09 3.77
CA THR A 227 55.63 3.95 3.11
C THR A 227 55.89 4.03 1.60
N ASP A 228 57.11 4.33 1.19
CA ASP A 228 57.50 4.43 -0.22
C ASP A 228 57.30 3.09 -0.98
N SER A 229 57.63 1.96 -0.33
CA SER A 229 57.43 0.62 -0.90
C SER A 229 55.96 0.25 -1.04
N VAL A 230 55.13 0.58 -0.04
CA VAL A 230 53.68 0.32 -0.05
C VAL A 230 53.02 1.13 -1.17
N GLU A 231 53.33 2.43 -1.30
CA GLU A 231 52.79 3.27 -2.39
C GLU A 231 53.22 2.77 -3.78
N THR A 232 54.46 2.32 -3.91
CA THR A 232 54.98 1.79 -5.16
C THR A 232 54.30 0.47 -5.53
N ALA A 233 54.10 -0.42 -4.56
CA ALA A 233 53.42 -1.69 -4.77
C ALA A 233 51.96 -1.50 -5.19
N LEU A 234 51.23 -0.63 -4.48
CA LEU A 234 49.84 -0.30 -4.77
C LEU A 234 49.70 0.34 -6.16
N ARG A 235 50.59 1.26 -6.54
CA ARG A 235 50.58 1.88 -7.87
C ARG A 235 50.86 0.88 -8.99
N LEU A 236 51.77 -0.06 -8.76
CA LEU A 236 52.20 -1.03 -9.77
C LEU A 236 51.13 -2.10 -10.06
N SER A 237 50.38 -2.52 -9.03
CA SER A 237 49.36 -3.56 -9.11
C SER A 237 47.93 -3.03 -9.34
N GLY A 238 47.73 -1.71 -9.32
CA GLY A 238 46.41 -1.09 -9.41
C GLY A 238 45.59 -1.20 -8.12
N GLY A 239 46.24 -1.02 -6.97
CA GLY A 239 45.60 -0.91 -5.65
C GLY A 239 45.65 -2.18 -4.79
N LEU A 240 46.60 -3.10 -5.04
CA LEU A 240 46.79 -4.33 -4.25
C LEU A 240 48.23 -4.52 -3.78
N ILE A 241 48.41 -5.09 -2.60
CA ILE A 241 49.75 -5.38 -2.07
C ILE A 241 49.67 -6.68 -1.27
N THR A 242 50.66 -7.54 -1.44
CA THR A 242 50.81 -8.77 -0.65
C THR A 242 52.08 -8.64 0.17
N LEU A 243 51.98 -8.85 1.48
CA LEU A 243 53.13 -8.94 2.38
C LEU A 243 53.38 -10.41 2.69
N GLU A 244 54.54 -10.93 2.27
CA GLU A 244 54.97 -12.29 2.60
C GLU A 244 55.96 -12.24 3.77
N PHE A 245 55.58 -12.78 4.92
CA PHE A 245 56.41 -12.89 6.12
C PHE A 245 57.29 -14.14 6.02
N VAL A 246 58.59 -13.92 5.79
CA VAL A 246 59.55 -15.00 5.52
C VAL A 246 59.98 -15.78 6.77
N ASP A 247 59.67 -15.25 7.96
CA ASP A 247 60.01 -15.88 9.24
C ASP A 247 58.94 -16.91 9.69
N LEU A 248 57.81 -16.99 8.99
CA LEU A 248 56.72 -17.94 9.29
C LEU A 248 56.84 -19.23 8.44
N PRO A 249 56.42 -20.40 8.98
CA PRO A 249 56.40 -21.67 8.23
C PRO A 249 55.62 -21.57 6.90
N GLU A 250 55.95 -22.38 5.89
CA GLU A 250 55.25 -22.40 4.59
C GLU A 250 53.74 -22.68 4.71
N ASP A 251 53.34 -23.41 5.75
CA ASP A 251 51.95 -23.83 5.98
C ASP A 251 51.17 -22.86 6.90
N ASP A 252 51.76 -21.74 7.30
CA ASP A 252 51.15 -20.78 8.24
C ASP A 252 50.14 -19.87 7.52
N GLU A 253 48.89 -19.83 7.99
CA GLU A 253 47.81 -19.03 7.40
C GLU A 253 48.12 -17.51 7.45
N HIS A 254 49.04 -17.06 8.31
CA HIS A 254 49.44 -15.66 8.44
C HIS A 254 50.71 -15.30 7.66
N ARG A 255 51.30 -16.25 6.94
CA ARG A 255 52.51 -16.02 6.12
C ARG A 255 52.28 -14.98 5.04
N GLU A 256 51.12 -14.98 4.39
CA GLU A 256 50.76 -13.98 3.38
C GLU A 256 49.61 -13.10 3.86
N ARG A 257 49.80 -11.78 3.79
CA ARG A 257 48.76 -10.80 4.12
C ARG A 257 48.53 -9.89 2.94
N VAL A 258 47.31 -9.92 2.41
CA VAL A 258 46.91 -9.10 1.26
C VAL A 258 46.17 -7.86 1.75
N TYR A 259 46.52 -6.69 1.22
CA TYR A 259 45.85 -5.42 1.46
C TYR A 259 45.43 -4.77 0.15
N SER A 260 44.39 -3.93 0.20
CA SER A 260 43.85 -3.24 -0.98
C SER A 260 43.45 -1.79 -0.69
N GLU A 261 43.67 -0.93 -1.69
CA GLU A 261 43.13 0.44 -1.76
C GLU A 261 41.65 0.48 -2.23
N HIS A 262 41.10 -0.65 -2.65
CA HIS A 262 39.72 -0.83 -3.09
C HIS A 262 38.98 -1.80 -2.16
N LEU A 263 37.65 -1.82 -2.25
CA LEU A 263 36.85 -2.86 -1.60
C LEU A 263 37.07 -4.16 -2.36
N TYR A 264 37.95 -5.01 -1.84
CA TYR A 264 38.39 -6.23 -2.51
C TYR A 264 38.41 -7.42 -1.54
N CYS A 265 37.89 -8.56 -1.97
CA CYS A 265 38.06 -9.83 -1.26
C CYS A 265 39.28 -10.58 -1.80
N PRO A 266 40.32 -10.83 -0.98
CA PRO A 266 41.54 -11.50 -1.45
C PRO A 266 41.37 -13.00 -1.74
N HIS A 267 40.35 -13.65 -1.16
CA HIS A 267 40.10 -15.08 -1.30
C HIS A 267 39.25 -15.41 -2.53
N ASP A 268 38.16 -14.67 -2.75
CA ASP A 268 37.22 -14.93 -3.84
C ASP A 268 37.55 -14.09 -5.10
N GLU A 269 38.60 -13.26 -5.02
CA GLU A 269 39.05 -12.35 -6.07
C GLU A 269 37.99 -11.36 -6.58
N LEU A 270 37.03 -11.01 -5.73
CA LEU A 270 35.96 -10.08 -6.05
C LEU A 270 36.36 -8.63 -5.72
N SER A 271 36.19 -7.74 -6.69
CA SER A 271 36.36 -6.29 -6.52
C SER A 271 35.01 -5.58 -6.58
N PHE A 272 34.80 -4.60 -5.70
CA PHE A 272 33.54 -3.89 -5.54
C PHE A 272 33.72 -2.38 -5.71
N GLU A 273 32.68 -1.73 -6.24
CA GLU A 273 32.60 -0.27 -6.33
C GLU A 273 32.47 0.37 -4.94
N GLU A 274 32.71 1.68 -4.87
CA GLU A 274 32.58 2.44 -3.61
C GLU A 274 31.14 2.39 -3.08
N LEU A 275 31.02 2.16 -1.76
CA LEU A 275 29.74 2.10 -1.08
C LEU A 275 29.27 3.52 -0.75
N GLU A 276 28.45 4.06 -1.64
CA GLU A 276 27.77 5.32 -1.43
C GLU A 276 26.31 5.11 -0.97
N PRO A 277 25.64 6.12 -0.39
CA PRO A 277 24.23 6.00 -0.01
C PRO A 277 23.30 5.56 -1.16
N ARG A 278 23.63 5.86 -2.42
CA ARG A 278 22.88 5.39 -3.60
C ARG A 278 22.99 3.88 -3.83
N SER A 279 24.08 3.25 -3.40
CA SER A 279 24.30 1.81 -3.49
C SER A 279 23.33 1.02 -2.60
N PHE A 280 22.76 1.66 -1.58
CA PHE A 280 21.74 1.07 -0.70
C PHE A 280 20.30 1.34 -1.16
N SER A 281 20.11 2.02 -2.30
CA SER A 281 18.78 2.30 -2.86
C SER A 281 18.37 1.22 -3.87
N PHE A 282 17.24 0.56 -3.62
CA PHE A 282 16.61 -0.33 -4.59
C PHE A 282 15.92 0.41 -5.76
N ASN A 283 15.79 1.74 -5.68
CA ASN A 283 15.32 2.58 -6.78
C ASN A 283 16.43 2.95 -7.77
N SER A 284 17.68 2.62 -7.42
CA SER A 284 18.86 2.93 -8.20
C SER A 284 19.48 1.65 -8.76
N PRO A 285 19.93 1.62 -10.04
CA PRO A 285 20.57 0.43 -10.62
C PRO A 285 21.88 0.03 -9.89
N TYR A 286 22.48 0.95 -9.13
CA TYR A 286 23.66 0.69 -8.30
C TYR A 286 23.36 -0.31 -7.18
N GLY A 287 22.20 -0.18 -6.51
CA GLY A 287 21.79 -1.04 -5.39
C GLY A 287 20.75 -2.10 -5.72
N ALA A 288 19.93 -1.88 -6.75
CA ALA A 288 18.81 -2.74 -7.10
C ALA A 288 19.24 -4.15 -7.52
N CYS A 289 18.51 -5.17 -7.05
CA CYS A 289 18.63 -6.53 -7.53
C CYS A 289 18.42 -6.56 -9.06
N PRO A 290 19.35 -7.15 -9.84
CA PRO A 290 19.26 -7.14 -11.30
C PRO A 290 18.09 -7.98 -11.85
N GLU A 291 17.66 -9.02 -11.12
CA GLU A 291 16.64 -9.96 -11.60
C GLU A 291 15.22 -9.38 -11.49
N CYS A 292 14.92 -8.68 -10.40
CA CYS A 292 13.62 -8.03 -10.20
C CYS A 292 13.67 -6.50 -10.41
N ALA A 293 14.80 -5.95 -10.84
CA ALA A 293 15.03 -4.51 -11.01
C ALA A 293 14.59 -3.66 -9.79
N GLY A 294 14.82 -4.18 -8.58
CA GLY A 294 14.49 -3.52 -7.31
C GLY A 294 13.03 -3.64 -6.85
N LEU A 295 12.20 -4.44 -7.52
CA LEU A 295 10.80 -4.67 -7.10
C LEU A 295 10.70 -5.58 -5.87
N GLY A 296 11.57 -6.60 -5.78
CA GLY A 296 11.60 -7.57 -4.68
C GLY A 296 10.66 -8.75 -4.87
N ASN A 297 9.62 -8.63 -5.69
CA ASN A 297 8.70 -9.69 -6.06
C ASN A 297 8.82 -10.04 -7.56
N GLN A 298 8.31 -11.21 -7.92
CA GLN A 298 8.09 -11.64 -9.29
C GLN A 298 6.75 -12.38 -9.36
N MET A 299 6.11 -12.35 -10.53
CA MET A 299 4.91 -13.15 -10.78
C MET A 299 5.33 -14.57 -11.13
N GLU A 300 4.94 -15.54 -10.31
CA GLU A 300 5.14 -16.96 -10.58
C GLU A 300 3.80 -17.69 -10.68
N VAL A 301 3.71 -18.66 -11.59
CA VAL A 301 2.52 -19.51 -11.74
C VAL A 301 2.40 -20.42 -10.51
N ASP A 302 1.25 -20.36 -9.83
CA ASP A 302 1.00 -21.17 -8.64
C ASP A 302 0.28 -22.48 -9.02
N PRO A 303 0.87 -23.66 -8.71
CA PRO A 303 0.21 -24.95 -8.91
C PRO A 303 -1.20 -25.05 -8.28
N GLU A 304 -1.45 -24.42 -7.14
CA GLU A 304 -2.76 -24.42 -6.47
C GLU A 304 -3.83 -23.66 -7.27
N LEU A 305 -3.42 -22.68 -8.07
CA LEU A 305 -4.34 -21.94 -8.95
C LEU A 305 -4.59 -22.67 -10.26
N VAL A 306 -3.57 -23.39 -10.74
CA VAL A 306 -3.65 -24.24 -11.92
C VAL A 306 -4.57 -25.45 -11.68
N VAL A 307 -4.52 -26.02 -10.47
CA VAL A 307 -5.35 -27.15 -10.03
C VAL A 307 -6.15 -26.75 -8.77
N PRO A 308 -7.29 -26.05 -8.94
CA PRO A 308 -8.04 -25.50 -7.80
C PRO A 308 -8.66 -26.57 -6.91
N ASP A 309 -9.09 -27.68 -7.52
CA ASP A 309 -9.74 -28.80 -6.85
C ASP A 309 -9.00 -30.11 -7.21
N PRO A 310 -8.03 -30.53 -6.38
CA PRO A 310 -7.28 -31.76 -6.60
C PRO A 310 -8.12 -33.04 -6.51
N SER A 311 -9.35 -32.96 -5.97
CA SER A 311 -10.26 -34.11 -5.87
C SER A 311 -10.97 -34.44 -7.19
N ARG A 312 -10.97 -33.51 -8.15
CA ARG A 312 -11.50 -33.73 -9.51
C ARG A 312 -10.51 -34.47 -10.39
N SER A 313 -11.05 -35.21 -11.35
CA SER A 313 -10.26 -35.83 -12.41
C SER A 313 -9.82 -34.80 -13.46
N ILE A 314 -8.85 -35.14 -14.31
CA ILE A 314 -8.45 -34.27 -15.41
C ILE A 314 -9.60 -34.14 -16.42
N ASP A 315 -10.34 -35.22 -16.63
CA ASP A 315 -11.48 -35.27 -17.55
C ASP A 315 -12.66 -34.39 -17.06
N ASP A 316 -12.82 -34.26 -15.74
CA ASP A 316 -13.78 -33.35 -15.09
C ASP A 316 -13.26 -31.91 -14.94
N GLY A 317 -12.14 -31.58 -15.59
CA GLY A 317 -11.61 -30.22 -15.67
C GLY A 317 -10.76 -29.79 -14.48
N ALA A 318 -9.98 -30.69 -13.86
CA ALA A 318 -9.05 -30.33 -12.79
C ALA A 318 -8.02 -29.25 -13.20
N LEU A 319 -7.66 -29.15 -14.49
CA LEU A 319 -6.69 -28.17 -15.00
C LEU A 319 -7.39 -26.88 -15.46
N ALA A 320 -7.50 -25.90 -14.57
CA ALA A 320 -8.27 -24.67 -14.80
C ALA A 320 -7.81 -23.85 -16.03
N PRO A 321 -6.51 -23.67 -16.33
CA PRO A 321 -6.07 -22.90 -17.51
C PRO A 321 -6.55 -23.48 -18.85
N TRP A 322 -6.86 -24.77 -18.90
CA TRP A 322 -7.26 -25.48 -20.12
C TRP A 322 -8.75 -25.79 -20.19
N GLY A 323 -9.55 -25.35 -19.20
CA GLY A 323 -11.00 -25.61 -19.11
C GLY A 323 -11.88 -24.86 -20.12
N ASN A 324 -11.34 -23.96 -20.94
CA ASN A 324 -12.13 -23.23 -21.94
C ASN A 324 -12.60 -24.14 -23.08
N ALA A 325 -13.91 -24.14 -23.36
CA ALA A 325 -14.55 -25.01 -24.36
C ALA A 325 -13.91 -24.98 -25.77
N ALA A 326 -13.38 -23.83 -26.21
CA ALA A 326 -12.73 -23.70 -27.52
C ALA A 326 -11.34 -24.35 -27.62
N THR A 327 -10.64 -24.53 -26.51
CA THR A 327 -9.27 -25.05 -26.44
C THR A 327 -9.16 -26.39 -25.71
N SER A 328 -10.16 -26.73 -24.90
CA SER A 328 -10.20 -27.92 -24.05
C SER A 328 -10.04 -29.20 -24.86
N GLU A 329 -10.65 -29.32 -26.04
CA GLU A 329 -10.54 -30.53 -26.86
C GLU A 329 -9.11 -30.80 -27.35
N TYR A 330 -8.33 -29.74 -27.64
CA TYR A 330 -6.92 -29.88 -28.04
C TYR A 330 -6.05 -30.35 -26.86
N PHE A 331 -6.21 -29.72 -25.70
CA PHE A 331 -5.43 -30.06 -24.51
C PHE A 331 -5.81 -31.43 -23.92
N ASN A 332 -7.09 -31.81 -23.94
CA ASN A 332 -7.51 -33.14 -23.52
C ASN A 332 -6.85 -34.24 -24.37
N ARG A 333 -6.71 -34.02 -25.69
CA ARG A 333 -5.97 -34.94 -26.58
C ARG A 333 -4.49 -35.00 -26.26
N LEU A 334 -3.86 -33.88 -25.89
CA LEU A 334 -2.46 -33.85 -25.47
C LEU A 334 -2.25 -34.58 -24.14
N VAL A 335 -3.13 -34.37 -23.17
CA VAL A 335 -3.04 -35.03 -21.87
C VAL A 335 -3.33 -36.52 -21.98
N ALA A 336 -4.26 -36.95 -22.83
CA ALA A 336 -4.47 -38.37 -23.13
C ALA A 336 -3.23 -39.01 -23.76
N ALA A 337 -2.57 -38.33 -24.71
CA ALA A 337 -1.32 -38.82 -25.30
C ALA A 337 -0.17 -38.90 -24.27
N LEU A 338 -0.13 -37.97 -23.30
CA LEU A 338 0.80 -38.03 -22.18
C LEU A 338 0.46 -39.18 -21.22
N ALA A 339 -0.82 -39.40 -20.94
CA ALA A 339 -1.31 -40.48 -20.09
C ALA A 339 -0.89 -41.86 -20.63
N ASP A 340 -0.99 -42.07 -21.94
CA ASP A 340 -0.51 -43.27 -22.62
C ASP A 340 1.02 -43.44 -22.53
N ALA A 341 1.77 -42.33 -22.66
CA ALA A 341 3.24 -42.36 -22.63
C ALA A 341 3.82 -42.60 -21.23
N VAL A 342 3.21 -42.02 -20.20
CA VAL A 342 3.68 -42.07 -18.81
C VAL A 342 3.04 -43.22 -18.02
N GLY A 343 1.86 -43.69 -18.45
CA GLY A 343 1.11 -44.77 -17.81
C GLY A 343 0.29 -44.31 -16.61
N PHE A 344 -0.61 -43.33 -16.79
CA PHE A 344 -1.58 -42.93 -15.77
C PHE A 344 -3.00 -42.80 -16.34
N ARG A 345 -4.00 -42.73 -15.46
CA ARG A 345 -5.42 -42.58 -15.83
C ARG A 345 -5.86 -41.12 -15.70
N THR A 346 -6.68 -40.63 -16.62
CA THR A 346 -7.20 -39.25 -16.61
C THR A 346 -8.50 -39.08 -15.82
N ASP A 347 -9.17 -40.19 -15.53
CA ASP A 347 -10.50 -40.28 -14.88
C ASP A 347 -10.45 -40.49 -13.35
N VAL A 348 -9.25 -40.46 -12.76
CA VAL A 348 -9.05 -40.52 -11.31
C VAL A 348 -8.77 -39.12 -10.74
N PRO A 349 -9.09 -38.86 -9.47
CA PRO A 349 -8.75 -37.59 -8.81
C PRO A 349 -7.29 -37.21 -9.00
N PHE A 350 -7.01 -35.93 -9.31
CA PHE A 350 -5.66 -35.45 -9.57
C PHE A 350 -4.70 -35.72 -8.40
N GLU A 351 -5.18 -35.63 -7.16
CA GLU A 351 -4.40 -35.94 -5.96
C GLU A 351 -3.99 -37.41 -5.84
N SER A 352 -4.75 -38.31 -6.46
CA SER A 352 -4.49 -39.76 -6.49
C SER A 352 -3.49 -40.15 -7.58
N LEU A 353 -3.14 -39.24 -8.48
CA LEU A 353 -2.14 -39.50 -9.53
C LEU A 353 -0.74 -39.71 -8.92
N PRO A 354 0.06 -40.63 -9.49
CA PRO A 354 1.46 -40.77 -9.12
C PRO A 354 2.23 -39.44 -9.21
N LYS A 355 3.17 -39.19 -8.29
CA LYS A 355 3.95 -37.93 -8.25
C LYS A 355 4.61 -37.60 -9.60
N LYS A 356 5.14 -38.62 -10.29
CA LYS A 356 5.73 -38.48 -11.63
C LYS A 356 4.70 -37.98 -12.66
N ALA A 357 3.49 -38.54 -12.67
CA ALA A 357 2.42 -38.11 -13.57
C ALA A 357 2.01 -36.66 -13.31
N ARG A 358 1.84 -36.26 -12.04
CA ARG A 358 1.53 -34.87 -11.67
C ARG A 358 2.63 -33.90 -12.12
N GLN A 359 3.89 -34.25 -11.90
CA GLN A 359 5.01 -33.43 -12.36
C GLN A 359 5.04 -33.31 -13.89
N SER A 360 4.80 -34.40 -14.61
CA SER A 360 4.78 -34.36 -16.08
C SER A 360 3.64 -33.51 -16.63
N VAL A 361 2.45 -33.56 -16.01
CA VAL A 361 1.32 -32.70 -16.40
C VAL A 361 1.63 -31.23 -16.13
N LEU A 362 2.20 -30.90 -14.97
CA LEU A 362 2.44 -29.51 -14.55
C LEU A 362 3.65 -28.87 -15.24
N TYR A 363 4.78 -29.56 -15.30
CA TYR A 363 6.08 -28.99 -15.72
C TYR A 363 6.58 -29.50 -17.07
N GLY A 364 5.90 -30.48 -17.66
CA GLY A 364 6.23 -31.01 -18.97
C GLY A 364 6.86 -32.40 -18.94
N HIS A 365 7.03 -32.98 -20.12
CA HIS A 365 7.62 -34.29 -20.33
C HIS A 365 8.72 -34.20 -21.40
N ASP A 366 9.91 -34.74 -21.10
CA ASP A 366 11.11 -34.57 -21.92
C ASP A 366 11.03 -35.25 -23.30
N THR A 367 10.21 -36.29 -23.44
CA THR A 367 9.98 -36.98 -24.73
C THR A 367 8.74 -36.47 -25.44
N GLN A 368 8.74 -36.57 -26.78
CA GLN A 368 7.57 -36.28 -27.59
C GLN A 368 6.41 -37.23 -27.27
N VAL A 369 5.21 -36.69 -27.21
CA VAL A 369 3.96 -37.43 -27.07
C VAL A 369 3.32 -37.62 -28.45
N HIS A 370 2.71 -38.78 -28.66
CA HIS A 370 2.06 -39.12 -29.93
C HIS A 370 0.55 -38.86 -29.84
N VAL A 371 0.10 -37.77 -30.45
CA VAL A 371 -1.31 -37.39 -30.42
C VAL A 371 -2.03 -38.01 -31.61
N ARG A 372 -3.09 -38.79 -31.35
CA ARG A 372 -3.99 -39.34 -32.37
C ARG A 372 -5.38 -38.72 -32.21
N TYR A 373 -5.97 -38.25 -33.30
CA TYR A 373 -7.34 -37.73 -33.27
C TYR A 373 -8.06 -37.97 -34.59
N ARG A 374 -9.39 -38.04 -34.51
CA ARG A 374 -10.27 -38.08 -35.68
C ARG A 374 -10.70 -36.66 -36.01
N ASN A 375 -10.44 -36.22 -37.24
CA ASN A 375 -10.88 -34.90 -37.67
C ASN A 375 -12.39 -34.88 -37.96
N ARG A 376 -12.95 -33.69 -38.20
CA ARG A 376 -14.37 -33.50 -38.53
C ARG A 376 -14.86 -34.26 -39.78
N TYR A 377 -13.95 -34.75 -40.61
CA TYR A 377 -14.23 -35.52 -41.83
C TYR A 377 -14.04 -37.03 -41.64
N GLY A 378 -13.89 -37.48 -40.39
CA GLY A 378 -13.77 -38.89 -40.05
C GLY A 378 -12.41 -39.52 -40.36
N ARG A 379 -11.40 -38.75 -40.80
CA ARG A 379 -10.04 -39.24 -41.06
C ARG A 379 -9.21 -39.21 -39.78
N GLU A 380 -8.46 -40.28 -39.52
CA GLU A 380 -7.45 -40.29 -38.47
C GLU A 380 -6.25 -39.45 -38.90
N ARG A 381 -5.80 -38.59 -37.98
CA ARG A 381 -4.55 -37.84 -38.09
C ARG A 381 -3.74 -38.08 -36.83
N SER A 382 -2.43 -38.19 -37.00
CA SER A 382 -1.50 -38.24 -35.88
C SER A 382 -0.31 -37.32 -36.10
N TYR A 383 0.26 -36.84 -35.01
CA TYR A 383 1.47 -36.03 -35.01
C TYR A 383 2.22 -36.23 -33.69
N TYR A 384 3.53 -35.98 -33.72
CA TYR A 384 4.37 -35.93 -32.53
C TYR A 384 4.54 -34.48 -32.09
N THR A 385 4.49 -34.24 -30.79
CA THR A 385 4.72 -32.90 -30.23
C THR A 385 5.35 -33.02 -28.86
N SER A 386 6.13 -32.02 -28.45
CA SER A 386 6.64 -31.93 -27.09
C SER A 386 5.51 -31.50 -26.15
N PHE A 387 5.45 -32.12 -24.97
CA PHE A 387 4.50 -31.72 -23.95
C PHE A 387 5.20 -30.76 -22.97
N GLU A 388 4.96 -29.46 -23.12
CA GLU A 388 5.64 -28.43 -22.32
C GLU A 388 5.13 -28.33 -20.87
N GLY A 389 3.94 -28.85 -20.56
CA GLY A 389 3.32 -28.75 -19.24
C GLY A 389 2.48 -27.47 -19.05
N VAL A 390 1.54 -27.52 -18.11
CA VAL A 390 0.60 -26.41 -17.87
C VAL A 390 1.31 -25.15 -17.37
N ILE A 391 2.26 -25.30 -16.44
CA ILE A 391 2.95 -24.15 -15.80
C ILE A 391 3.83 -23.40 -16.82
N PRO A 392 4.73 -24.05 -17.57
CA PRO A 392 5.49 -23.38 -18.62
C PRO A 392 4.59 -22.76 -19.69
N TRP A 393 3.47 -23.41 -20.02
CA TRP A 393 2.48 -22.87 -20.96
C TRP A 393 1.88 -21.54 -20.48
N VAL A 394 1.41 -21.47 -19.22
CA VAL A 394 0.87 -20.22 -18.65
C VAL A 394 1.95 -19.13 -18.60
N ARG A 395 3.16 -19.47 -18.13
CA ARG A 395 4.27 -18.52 -18.03
C ARG A 395 4.64 -17.92 -19.39
N ARG A 396 4.74 -18.74 -20.44
CA ARG A 396 5.02 -18.27 -21.80
C ARG A 396 3.88 -17.39 -22.32
N ARG A 397 2.62 -17.82 -22.16
CA ARG A 397 1.46 -17.05 -22.62
C ARG A 397 1.31 -15.70 -21.95
N TYR A 398 1.70 -15.59 -20.67
CA TYR A 398 1.77 -14.32 -19.97
C TYR A 398 2.85 -13.40 -20.56
N ALA A 399 4.05 -13.93 -20.81
CA ALA A 399 5.17 -13.16 -21.39
C ALA A 399 4.92 -12.72 -22.84
N GLU A 400 4.27 -13.56 -23.65
CA GLU A 400 3.94 -13.30 -25.06
C GLU A 400 2.60 -12.54 -25.23
N ALA A 401 1.90 -12.20 -24.15
CA ALA A 401 0.60 -11.52 -24.24
C ALA A 401 0.75 -10.10 -24.82
N GLU A 402 0.13 -9.88 -25.98
CA GLU A 402 0.11 -8.58 -26.68
C GLU A 402 -0.97 -7.61 -26.15
N SER A 403 -1.97 -8.11 -25.41
CA SER A 403 -3.06 -7.31 -24.84
C SER A 403 -3.16 -7.48 -23.33
N ASP A 404 -3.51 -6.40 -22.63
CA ASP A 404 -3.67 -6.39 -21.18
C ASP A 404 -4.72 -7.41 -20.71
N THR A 405 -5.85 -7.52 -21.41
CA THR A 405 -6.90 -8.51 -21.09
C THR A 405 -6.38 -9.96 -21.19
N SER A 406 -5.50 -10.24 -22.15
CA SER A 406 -4.87 -11.56 -22.26
C SER A 406 -3.85 -11.78 -21.16
N ARG A 407 -3.09 -10.75 -20.78
CA ARG A 407 -2.10 -10.80 -19.71
C ARG A 407 -2.78 -11.07 -18.36
N GLU A 408 -3.78 -10.26 -18.00
CA GLU A 408 -4.61 -10.40 -16.79
C GLU A 408 -5.26 -11.79 -16.69
N ARG A 409 -5.67 -12.38 -17.83
CA ARG A 409 -6.25 -13.72 -17.85
C ARG A 409 -5.25 -14.78 -17.35
N HIS A 410 -3.99 -14.68 -17.76
CA HIS A 410 -2.95 -15.62 -17.33
C HIS A 410 -2.44 -15.28 -15.94
N GLU A 411 -2.42 -13.99 -15.60
CA GLU A 411 -2.07 -13.47 -14.28
C GLU A 411 -2.96 -14.05 -13.16
N GLY A 412 -4.24 -14.33 -13.43
CA GLY A 412 -5.13 -15.00 -12.48
C GLY A 412 -4.71 -16.42 -12.05
N PHE A 413 -3.72 -17.02 -12.71
CA PHE A 413 -3.10 -18.29 -12.30
C PHE A 413 -1.71 -18.10 -11.68
N MET A 414 -1.32 -16.86 -11.42
CA MET A 414 -0.02 -16.48 -10.89
C MET A 414 -0.20 -15.81 -9.53
N ARG A 415 0.84 -15.87 -8.71
CA ARG A 415 0.95 -15.08 -7.48
C ARG A 415 2.24 -14.29 -7.49
N GLU A 416 2.20 -13.15 -6.80
CA GLU A 416 3.43 -12.48 -6.41
C GLU A 416 4.16 -13.35 -5.39
N VAL A 417 5.39 -13.70 -5.71
CA VAL A 417 6.31 -14.40 -4.81
C VAL A 417 7.57 -13.56 -4.60
N PRO A 418 8.23 -13.66 -3.44
CA PRO A 418 9.54 -13.04 -3.25
C PRO A 418 10.52 -13.49 -4.34
N CYS A 419 11.24 -12.55 -4.94
CA CYS A 419 12.23 -12.84 -5.97
C CYS A 419 13.28 -13.81 -5.41
N PRO A 420 13.61 -14.92 -6.09
CA PRO A 420 14.52 -15.93 -5.56
C PRO A 420 15.95 -15.42 -5.38
N ALA A 421 16.44 -14.52 -6.24
CA ALA A 421 17.80 -13.98 -6.14
C ALA A 421 18.01 -13.07 -4.93
N CYS A 422 17.07 -12.16 -4.64
CA CYS A 422 17.19 -11.24 -3.50
C CYS A 422 16.33 -11.64 -2.30
N ARG A 423 15.55 -12.72 -2.41
CA ARG A 423 14.61 -13.22 -1.39
C ARG A 423 13.64 -12.16 -0.87
N GLY A 424 13.22 -11.22 -1.73
CA GLY A 424 12.35 -10.11 -1.33
C GLY A 424 13.07 -8.81 -0.95
N SER A 425 14.37 -8.84 -0.66
CA SER A 425 15.12 -7.68 -0.14
C SER A 425 15.34 -6.53 -1.13
N ARG A 426 15.01 -6.73 -2.43
CA ARG A 426 15.14 -5.73 -3.51
C ARG A 426 16.58 -5.32 -3.86
N LEU A 427 17.59 -5.76 -3.12
CA LEU A 427 18.98 -5.28 -3.22
C LEU A 427 19.94 -6.32 -3.81
N LYS A 428 21.12 -5.85 -4.24
CA LYS A 428 22.24 -6.70 -4.67
C LYS A 428 22.88 -7.42 -3.47
N PRO A 429 23.44 -8.63 -3.67
CA PRO A 429 24.13 -9.37 -2.61
C PRO A 429 25.25 -8.59 -1.91
N VAL A 430 26.03 -7.81 -2.66
CA VAL A 430 27.12 -6.96 -2.12
C VAL A 430 26.61 -5.94 -1.10
N VAL A 431 25.42 -5.39 -1.34
CA VAL A 431 24.79 -4.39 -0.46
C VAL A 431 24.28 -5.07 0.81
N LEU A 432 23.71 -6.27 0.68
CA LEU A 432 23.24 -7.08 1.82
C LEU A 432 24.39 -7.56 2.70
N ALA A 433 25.60 -7.71 2.15
CA ALA A 433 26.79 -8.08 2.89
C ALA A 433 27.34 -6.93 3.77
N VAL A 434 26.83 -5.71 3.63
CA VAL A 434 27.17 -4.59 4.52
C VAL A 434 26.29 -4.63 5.76
N THR A 435 26.91 -4.70 6.93
CA THR A 435 26.17 -4.84 8.20
C THR A 435 26.49 -3.72 9.18
N VAL A 436 25.50 -3.33 9.96
CA VAL A 436 25.61 -2.48 11.15
C VAL A 436 25.02 -3.27 12.31
N GLY A 437 25.75 -3.39 13.44
CA GLY A 437 25.30 -4.23 14.55
C GLY A 437 25.05 -5.71 14.17
N GLY A 438 25.77 -6.23 13.16
CA GLY A 438 25.60 -7.59 12.66
C GLY A 438 24.34 -7.83 11.81
N ARG A 439 23.63 -6.77 11.39
CA ARG A 439 22.42 -6.85 10.54
C ARG A 439 22.59 -6.07 9.25
N SER A 440 22.10 -6.60 8.13
CA SER A 440 22.05 -5.86 6.87
C SER A 440 20.93 -4.82 6.86
N ILE A 441 20.98 -3.86 5.92
CA ILE A 441 19.92 -2.84 5.80
C ILE A 441 18.55 -3.46 5.55
N ALA A 442 18.50 -4.58 4.81
CA ALA A 442 17.26 -5.30 4.54
C ALA A 442 16.72 -5.98 5.80
N ASP A 443 17.60 -6.54 6.64
CA ASP A 443 17.19 -7.16 7.90
C ASP A 443 16.56 -6.12 8.84
N VAL A 444 17.19 -4.93 8.95
CA VAL A 444 16.66 -3.82 9.77
C VAL A 444 15.34 -3.29 9.19
N ALA A 445 15.22 -3.22 7.87
CA ALA A 445 13.99 -2.75 7.22
C ALA A 445 12.81 -3.74 7.34
N ALA A 446 13.09 -5.04 7.46
CA ALA A 446 12.09 -6.09 7.60
C ALA A 446 11.58 -6.27 9.04
N MET A 447 12.29 -5.75 10.05
CA MET A 447 11.83 -5.75 11.44
C MET A 447 10.55 -4.92 11.59
N PRO A 448 9.64 -5.30 12.52
CA PRO A 448 8.61 -4.38 13.00
C PRO A 448 9.24 -3.08 13.47
N ILE A 449 8.60 -1.95 13.20
CA ILE A 449 9.09 -0.61 13.53
C ILE A 449 9.41 -0.49 15.02
N GLY A 450 8.61 -1.09 15.90
CA GLY A 450 8.89 -1.13 17.34
C GLY A 450 10.22 -1.83 17.67
N GLU A 451 10.50 -2.96 17.03
CA GLU A 451 11.77 -3.69 17.20
C GLU A 451 12.94 -2.95 16.56
N CYS A 452 12.73 -2.33 15.40
CA CYS A 452 13.73 -1.50 14.72
C CYS A 452 14.12 -0.28 15.56
N ALA A 453 13.14 0.38 16.20
CA ALA A 453 13.36 1.50 17.11
C ALA A 453 14.13 1.11 18.36
N ALA A 454 13.93 -0.10 18.88
CA ALA A 454 14.72 -0.63 19.99
C ALA A 454 16.15 -0.96 19.52
N PHE A 455 16.29 -1.64 18.38
CA PHE A 455 17.58 -2.03 17.81
C PHE A 455 18.50 -0.83 17.54
N LEU A 456 18.00 0.24 16.92
CA LEU A 456 18.80 1.44 16.62
C LEU A 456 19.14 2.27 17.86
N ARG A 457 18.34 2.19 18.92
CA ARG A 457 18.58 2.86 20.21
C ARG A 457 19.67 2.17 21.02
N ASP A 458 19.68 0.84 21.00
CA ASP A 458 20.64 0.01 21.73
C ASP A 458 21.90 -0.31 20.91
N LEU A 459 22.01 0.24 19.70
CA LEU A 459 23.12 0.01 18.78
C LEU A 459 24.43 0.52 19.37
N ARG A 460 25.39 -0.39 19.52
CA ARG A 460 26.76 -0.06 19.96
C ARG A 460 27.65 0.14 18.75
N LEU A 461 28.24 1.32 18.67
CA LEU A 461 29.17 1.72 17.61
C LEU A 461 30.56 2.00 18.20
N SER A 462 31.59 1.99 17.36
CA SER A 462 32.91 2.51 17.76
C SER A 462 32.85 4.03 17.97
N GLU A 463 33.79 4.60 18.74
CA GLU A 463 33.82 6.05 19.03
C GLU A 463 33.81 6.89 17.74
N ARG A 464 34.52 6.42 16.70
CA ARG A 464 34.55 7.07 15.38
C ARG A 464 33.21 6.96 14.65
N GLU A 465 32.60 5.79 14.63
CA GLU A 465 31.30 5.57 14.00
C GLU A 465 30.21 6.38 14.69
N GLU A 466 30.21 6.40 16.02
CA GLU A 466 29.25 7.17 16.82
C GLU A 466 29.33 8.66 16.50
N GLN A 467 30.53 9.24 16.40
CA GLN A 467 30.69 10.65 16.02
C GLN A 467 30.12 10.95 14.62
N ILE A 468 30.26 10.03 13.66
CA ILE A 468 29.77 10.22 12.28
C ILE A 468 28.25 9.97 12.20
N ALA A 469 27.76 8.96 12.91
CA ALA A 469 26.39 8.47 12.84
C ALA A 469 25.43 9.17 13.82
N ALA A 470 25.92 9.88 14.83
CA ALA A 470 25.10 10.45 15.91
C ALA A 470 23.89 11.26 15.40
N ARG A 471 24.10 12.16 14.44
CA ARG A 471 23.00 12.96 13.86
C ARG A 471 22.02 12.12 13.05
N VAL A 472 22.52 11.10 12.34
CA VAL A 472 21.69 10.20 11.51
C VAL A 472 20.85 9.30 12.41
N LEU A 473 21.45 8.73 13.45
CA LEU A 473 20.77 7.88 14.43
C LEU A 473 19.72 8.65 15.23
N LYS A 474 20.03 9.90 15.62
CA LYS A 474 19.04 10.77 16.27
C LYS A 474 17.80 10.91 15.39
N GLU A 475 17.98 11.22 14.11
CA GLU A 475 16.87 11.45 13.20
C GLU A 475 16.08 10.17 12.86
N CYS A 476 16.78 9.04 12.69
CA CYS A 476 16.13 7.74 12.55
C CYS A 476 15.26 7.42 13.77
N ASN A 477 15.81 7.56 14.97
CA ASN A 477 15.13 7.19 16.21
C ASN A 477 13.92 8.09 16.47
N GLU A 478 14.01 9.41 16.20
CA GLU A 478 12.87 10.32 16.33
C GLU A 478 11.75 9.95 15.37
N ARG A 479 12.05 9.69 14.09
CA ARG A 479 11.05 9.28 13.08
C ARG A 479 10.41 7.94 13.38
N LEU A 480 11.19 6.95 13.81
CA LEU A 480 10.67 5.66 14.24
C LEU A 480 9.78 5.81 15.47
N GLN A 481 10.17 6.65 16.44
CA GLN A 481 9.36 6.91 17.62
C GLN A 481 8.03 7.57 17.24
N PHE A 482 8.00 8.52 16.30
CA PHE A 482 6.73 9.09 15.84
C PHE A 482 5.81 8.05 15.19
N LEU A 483 6.36 7.10 14.43
CA LEU A 483 5.58 5.98 13.86
C LEU A 483 5.02 5.06 14.97
N VAL A 484 5.81 4.82 16.02
CA VAL A 484 5.35 4.09 17.20
C VAL A 484 4.24 4.87 17.92
N ASP A 485 4.39 6.18 18.10
CA ASP A 485 3.45 7.05 18.81
C ASP A 485 2.06 7.04 18.14
N VAL A 486 2.01 7.05 16.81
CA VAL A 486 0.76 6.92 16.04
C VAL A 486 0.24 5.47 15.89
N GLY A 487 0.83 4.49 16.59
CA GLY A 487 0.36 3.11 16.63
C GLY A 487 0.66 2.29 15.37
N LEU A 488 1.77 2.58 14.68
CA LEU A 488 2.23 1.83 13.50
C LEU A 488 3.44 0.93 13.78
N ASP A 489 3.70 0.63 15.05
CA ASP A 489 4.84 -0.17 15.52
C ASP A 489 4.90 -1.59 14.93
N TYR A 490 3.74 -2.13 14.53
CA TYR A 490 3.61 -3.45 13.93
C TYR A 490 4.00 -3.54 12.45
N LEU A 491 4.13 -2.39 11.77
CA LEU A 491 4.56 -2.34 10.37
C LEU A 491 6.06 -2.55 10.24
N SER A 492 6.51 -3.02 9.09
CA SER A 492 7.92 -3.01 8.71
C SER A 492 8.21 -1.88 7.72
N LEU A 493 9.46 -1.40 7.68
CA LEU A 493 9.89 -0.34 6.76
C LEU A 493 9.91 -0.80 5.29
N ASP A 494 10.04 -2.10 5.05
CA ASP A 494 10.02 -2.71 3.71
C ASP A 494 8.60 -3.00 3.18
N ARG A 495 7.55 -2.82 4.01
CA ARG A 495 6.15 -2.99 3.59
C ARG A 495 5.83 -2.05 2.43
N ALA A 496 5.26 -2.61 1.37
CA ALA A 496 4.92 -1.85 0.16
C ALA A 496 3.81 -0.83 0.45
N ALA A 497 4.00 0.40 -0.01
CA ALA A 497 3.07 1.51 0.22
C ALA A 497 1.66 1.25 -0.33
N GLY A 498 1.57 0.55 -1.47
CA GLY A 498 0.30 0.20 -2.10
C GLY A 498 -0.54 -0.81 -1.31
N THR A 499 0.03 -1.45 -0.27
CA THR A 499 -0.68 -2.41 0.59
C THR A 499 -1.17 -1.79 1.89
N LEU A 500 -0.94 -0.49 2.09
CA LEU A 500 -1.38 0.22 3.29
C LEU A 500 -2.87 0.55 3.20
N ALA A 501 -3.57 0.40 4.32
CA ALA A 501 -4.93 0.92 4.46
C ALA A 501 -4.92 2.47 4.43
N GLY A 502 -6.06 3.10 4.14
CA GLY A 502 -6.21 4.56 4.12
C GLY A 502 -5.73 5.20 5.43
N GLY A 503 -6.20 4.68 6.57
CA GLY A 503 -5.77 5.14 7.89
C GLY A 503 -4.29 4.89 8.19
N GLU A 504 -3.70 3.78 7.75
CA GLU A 504 -2.24 3.53 7.90
C GLU A 504 -1.43 4.58 7.14
N ALA A 505 -1.78 4.86 5.89
CA ALA A 505 -1.09 5.86 5.07
C ALA A 505 -1.25 7.29 5.64
N GLN A 506 -2.44 7.62 6.15
CA GLN A 506 -2.71 8.89 6.80
C GLN A 506 -1.86 9.08 8.07
N ARG A 507 -1.78 8.05 8.92
CA ARG A 507 -0.96 8.07 10.14
C ARG A 507 0.54 8.15 9.85
N ILE A 508 1.01 7.49 8.79
CA ILE A 508 2.39 7.67 8.31
C ILE A 508 2.63 9.13 7.94
N ARG A 509 1.71 9.75 7.18
CA ARG A 509 1.82 11.16 6.81
C ARG A 509 1.82 12.08 8.03
N LEU A 510 0.96 11.81 9.01
CA LEU A 510 0.93 12.53 10.29
C LEU A 510 2.27 12.42 11.02
N ALA A 511 2.83 11.21 11.17
CA ALA A 511 4.14 10.99 11.78
C ALA A 511 5.26 11.75 11.04
N THR A 512 5.26 11.74 9.71
CA THR A 512 6.21 12.52 8.90
C THR A 512 6.06 14.03 9.13
N GLN A 513 4.83 14.53 9.27
CA GLN A 513 4.59 15.95 9.54
C GLN A 513 5.09 16.36 10.93
N ILE A 514 4.88 15.54 11.95
CA ILE A 514 5.40 15.82 13.30
C ILE A 514 6.93 15.81 13.29
N GLY A 515 7.53 14.86 12.57
CA GLY A 515 8.99 14.77 12.41
C GLY A 515 9.61 15.92 11.61
N SER A 516 8.81 16.72 10.89
CA SER A 516 9.33 17.90 10.17
C SER A 516 9.69 19.07 11.09
N GLY A 517 9.16 19.09 12.33
CA GLY A 517 9.42 20.15 13.31
C GLY A 517 8.92 21.53 12.88
N LEU A 518 7.96 21.59 11.95
CA LEU A 518 7.40 22.86 11.49
C LEU A 518 6.56 23.54 12.57
N VAL A 519 6.63 24.87 12.61
CA VAL A 519 5.92 25.75 13.54
C VAL A 519 5.18 26.83 12.75
N GLY A 520 4.01 27.26 13.23
CA GLY A 520 3.19 28.26 12.54
C GLY A 520 2.51 27.72 11.28
N VAL A 521 2.29 26.40 11.21
CA VAL A 521 1.58 25.73 10.11
C VAL A 521 0.12 25.50 10.49
N LEU A 522 -0.77 25.59 9.50
CA LEU A 522 -2.16 25.16 9.63
C LEU A 522 -2.30 23.72 9.11
N TYR A 523 -2.48 22.76 10.01
CA TYR A 523 -2.73 21.38 9.64
C TYR A 523 -4.24 21.14 9.51
N VAL A 524 -4.67 20.61 8.36
CA VAL A 524 -6.08 20.25 8.12
C VAL A 524 -6.19 18.75 7.92
N LEU A 525 -6.84 18.06 8.88
CA LEU A 525 -6.90 16.61 8.99
C LEU A 525 -8.30 16.10 8.70
N ASP A 526 -8.41 15.03 7.92
CA ASP A 526 -9.68 14.41 7.51
C ASP A 526 -9.90 13.10 8.27
N GLU A 527 -10.64 13.13 9.37
CA GLU A 527 -11.00 11.94 10.18
C GLU A 527 -9.81 11.02 10.50
N PRO A 528 -8.78 11.51 11.23
CA PRO A 528 -7.59 10.72 11.53
C PRO A 528 -7.85 9.47 12.40
N SER A 529 -9.04 9.36 13.02
CA SER A 529 -9.46 8.17 13.76
C SER A 529 -9.85 6.98 12.88
N ILE A 530 -9.96 7.15 11.55
CA ILE A 530 -10.37 6.07 10.64
C ILE A 530 -9.43 4.86 10.73
N GLY A 531 -10.04 3.66 10.79
CA GLY A 531 -9.34 2.39 10.89
C GLY A 531 -8.44 2.27 12.12
N LEU A 532 -8.70 3.06 13.17
CA LEU A 532 -8.10 2.89 14.49
C LEU A 532 -9.05 2.18 15.43
N HIS A 533 -8.48 1.31 16.24
CA HIS A 533 -9.17 0.76 17.39
C HIS A 533 -9.26 1.80 18.52
N GLN A 534 -10.33 1.78 19.32
CA GLN A 534 -10.55 2.77 20.40
C GLN A 534 -9.36 2.90 21.35
N ARG A 535 -8.64 1.79 21.58
CA ARG A 535 -7.39 1.77 22.35
C ARG A 535 -6.35 2.76 21.84
N ASP A 536 -6.16 2.79 20.52
CA ASP A 536 -5.09 3.56 19.88
C ASP A 536 -5.52 5.01 19.61
N ASN A 537 -6.83 5.28 19.64
CA ASN A 537 -7.39 6.62 19.46
C ASN A 537 -6.85 7.63 20.49
N HIS A 538 -6.68 7.21 21.75
CA HIS A 538 -6.12 8.10 22.77
C HIS A 538 -4.69 8.56 22.44
N ARG A 539 -3.85 7.65 21.92
CA ARG A 539 -2.47 7.95 21.52
C ARG A 539 -2.43 8.92 20.33
N LEU A 540 -3.37 8.77 19.40
CA LEU A 540 -3.55 9.72 18.31
C LEU A 540 -3.88 11.12 18.85
N ILE A 541 -4.85 11.24 19.76
CA ILE A 541 -5.25 12.52 20.35
C ILE A 541 -4.06 13.19 21.05
N GLU A 542 -3.29 12.47 21.87
CA GLU A 542 -2.06 12.98 22.49
C GLU A 542 -1.06 13.53 21.46
N THR A 543 -0.96 12.84 20.33
CA THR A 543 -0.08 13.24 19.23
C THR A 543 -0.57 14.51 18.53
N LEU A 544 -1.89 14.67 18.34
CA LEU A 544 -2.49 15.89 17.79
C LEU A 544 -2.31 17.09 18.74
N VAL A 545 -2.51 16.87 20.04
CA VAL A 545 -2.25 17.84 21.10
C VAL A 545 -0.79 18.28 21.09
N ARG A 546 0.16 17.35 20.97
CA ARG A 546 1.58 17.67 20.84
C ARG A 546 1.88 18.48 19.58
N LEU A 547 1.26 18.15 18.44
CA LEU A 547 1.45 18.89 17.19
C LEU A 547 0.95 20.33 17.31
N ARG A 548 -0.16 20.55 18.02
CA ARG A 548 -0.66 21.89 18.39
C ARG A 548 0.34 22.62 19.28
N ASP A 549 0.79 21.97 20.35
CA ASP A 549 1.65 22.56 21.39
C ASP A 549 3.05 22.94 20.86
N LEU A 550 3.47 22.41 19.70
CA LEU A 550 4.65 22.89 18.97
C LEU A 550 4.49 24.32 18.41
N GLY A 551 3.29 24.91 18.49
CA GLY A 551 2.95 26.23 17.95
C GLY A 551 2.28 26.15 16.59
N ASN A 552 1.44 25.14 16.37
CA ASN A 552 0.66 24.96 15.15
C ASN A 552 -0.84 25.04 15.45
N THR A 553 -1.62 25.34 14.41
CA THR A 553 -3.08 25.30 14.48
C THR A 553 -3.59 24.05 13.76
N LEU A 554 -4.50 23.31 14.37
CA LEU A 554 -5.08 22.11 13.77
C LEU A 554 -6.56 22.34 13.52
N ILE A 555 -7.03 22.02 12.30
CA ILE A 555 -8.44 21.84 11.98
C ILE A 555 -8.65 20.37 11.66
N VAL A 556 -9.39 19.68 12.51
CA VAL A 556 -9.66 18.25 12.39
C VAL A 556 -11.14 18.05 12.05
N VAL A 557 -11.46 17.49 10.89
CA VAL A 557 -12.83 17.06 10.59
C VAL A 557 -13.04 15.71 11.27
N GLU A 558 -13.94 15.63 12.25
CA GLU A 558 -14.14 14.42 13.06
C GLU A 558 -15.57 14.20 13.55
N HIS A 559 -15.84 12.93 13.83
CA HIS A 559 -17.08 12.41 14.39
C HIS A 559 -16.85 11.60 15.66
N ASP A 560 -15.60 11.27 15.99
CA ASP A 560 -15.26 10.57 17.23
C ASP A 560 -15.52 11.41 18.50
N GLU A 561 -16.14 10.76 19.49
CA GLU A 561 -16.53 11.41 20.74
C GLU A 561 -15.32 11.88 21.56
N ASP A 562 -14.27 11.06 21.69
CA ASP A 562 -13.10 11.38 22.50
C ASP A 562 -12.32 12.57 21.91
N THR A 563 -12.22 12.63 20.58
CA THR A 563 -11.58 13.71 19.85
C THR A 563 -12.35 15.03 20.00
N ILE A 564 -13.67 15.01 19.82
CA ILE A 564 -14.51 16.21 19.99
C ILE A 564 -14.42 16.73 21.42
N ARG A 565 -14.43 15.84 22.42
CA ARG A 565 -14.32 16.23 23.84
C ARG A 565 -12.96 16.83 24.21
N THR A 566 -11.90 16.48 23.50
CA THR A 566 -10.53 17.00 23.75
C THR A 566 -10.25 18.32 23.02
N ALA A 567 -11.11 18.71 22.08
CA ALA A 567 -10.93 19.92 21.29
C ALA A 567 -10.92 21.20 22.14
N ASP A 568 -10.07 22.16 21.78
CA ASP A 568 -10.09 23.49 22.38
C ASP A 568 -11.28 24.33 21.88
N TRP A 569 -11.65 24.09 20.61
CA TRP A 569 -12.74 24.76 19.91
C TRP A 569 -13.47 23.77 18.99
N VAL A 570 -14.78 23.87 18.88
CA VAL A 570 -15.58 23.05 17.99
C VAL A 570 -16.45 23.92 17.08
N VAL A 571 -16.50 23.55 15.80
CA VAL A 571 -17.41 24.11 14.82
C VAL A 571 -18.38 23.01 14.37
N ASP A 572 -19.64 23.14 14.74
CA ASP A 572 -20.72 22.26 14.29
C ASP A 572 -21.37 22.85 13.04
N ILE A 573 -21.26 22.13 11.92
CA ILE A 573 -21.68 22.61 10.61
C ILE A 573 -22.95 21.89 10.18
N GLY A 574 -23.97 22.68 9.87
CA GLY A 574 -25.22 22.35 9.21
C GLY A 574 -26.21 21.60 10.11
N PRO A 575 -27.46 22.07 10.27
CA PRO A 575 -28.50 21.27 10.91
C PRO A 575 -28.92 20.06 10.04
N GLY A 576 -28.54 20.06 8.76
CA GLY A 576 -28.80 19.03 7.77
C GLY A 576 -27.63 18.84 6.79
N ALA A 577 -27.84 18.02 5.76
CA ALA A 577 -26.89 17.77 4.67
C ALA A 577 -27.29 18.52 3.40
N GLY A 578 -26.34 18.74 2.47
CA GLY A 578 -26.61 19.33 1.17
C GLY A 578 -27.20 20.73 1.26
N GLU A 579 -28.29 20.97 0.54
CA GLU A 579 -29.01 22.26 0.52
C GLU A 579 -29.60 22.63 1.89
N HIS A 580 -29.78 21.65 2.80
CA HIS A 580 -30.21 21.87 4.18
C HIS A 580 -29.05 22.18 5.14
N GLY A 581 -27.81 21.97 4.72
CA GLY A 581 -26.60 22.25 5.50
C GLY A 581 -26.02 23.63 5.21
N GLY A 582 -24.69 23.72 5.26
CA GLY A 582 -23.91 24.88 4.83
C GLY A 582 -23.94 26.08 5.78
N GLN A 583 -24.40 25.89 7.01
CA GLN A 583 -24.50 26.93 8.04
C GLN A 583 -23.71 26.51 9.26
N VAL A 584 -23.21 27.46 10.05
CA VAL A 584 -22.54 27.15 11.32
C VAL A 584 -23.59 27.19 12.42
N VAL A 585 -23.82 26.05 13.06
CA VAL A 585 -24.78 25.90 14.16
C VAL A 585 -24.14 26.36 15.47
N VAL A 586 -22.91 25.89 15.71
CA VAL A 586 -22.10 26.26 16.89
C VAL A 586 -20.68 26.53 16.43
N SER A 587 -20.05 27.57 16.97
CA SER A 587 -18.62 27.81 16.88
C SER A 587 -18.18 28.32 18.24
N GLY A 588 -17.63 27.42 19.08
CA GLY A 588 -17.42 27.69 20.50
C GLY A 588 -16.67 26.58 21.21
N ARG A 589 -16.67 26.62 22.54
CA ARG A 589 -16.10 25.54 23.37
C ARG A 589 -17.02 24.31 23.37
N VAL A 590 -16.47 23.14 23.73
CA VAL A 590 -17.22 21.88 23.80
C VAL A 590 -18.47 21.98 24.69
N ASP A 591 -18.40 22.70 25.81
CA ASP A 591 -19.55 22.87 26.72
C ASP A 591 -20.73 23.62 26.05
N GLU A 592 -20.42 24.57 25.16
CA GLU A 592 -21.43 25.31 24.39
C GLU A 592 -22.10 24.40 23.36
N LEU A 593 -21.33 23.52 22.70
CA LEU A 593 -21.86 22.50 21.80
C LEU A 593 -22.83 21.55 22.50
N VAL A 594 -22.44 20.98 23.64
CA VAL A 594 -23.22 19.98 24.38
C VAL A 594 -24.55 20.55 24.89
N THR A 595 -24.57 21.86 25.23
CA THR A 595 -25.77 22.54 25.73
C THR A 595 -26.65 23.12 24.62
N HIS A 596 -26.12 23.30 23.40
CA HIS A 596 -26.85 23.89 22.29
C HIS A 596 -28.07 23.03 21.87
N PRO A 597 -29.29 23.60 21.78
CA PRO A 597 -30.50 22.83 21.46
C PRO A 597 -30.56 22.36 20.01
N ASP A 598 -30.01 23.13 19.08
CA ASP A 598 -30.09 22.84 17.63
C ASP A 598 -28.94 21.97 17.12
N SER A 599 -27.94 21.66 17.96
CA SER A 599 -26.82 20.81 17.57
C SER A 599 -27.21 19.34 17.66
N VAL A 600 -27.22 18.66 16.51
CA VAL A 600 -27.43 17.20 16.48
C VAL A 600 -26.25 16.51 17.17
N THR A 601 -25.03 16.98 16.93
CA THR A 601 -23.80 16.50 17.57
C THR A 601 -23.90 16.64 19.09
N GLY A 602 -24.28 17.83 19.59
CA GLY A 602 -24.50 18.10 21.01
C GLY A 602 -25.59 17.21 21.64
N ALA A 603 -26.64 16.86 20.89
CA ALA A 603 -27.67 15.94 21.37
C ALA A 603 -27.14 14.51 21.62
N TYR A 604 -26.20 14.03 20.80
CA TYR A 604 -25.53 12.74 21.04
C TYR A 604 -24.53 12.81 22.19
N LEU A 605 -23.69 13.85 22.22
CA LEU A 605 -22.68 14.02 23.29
C LEU A 605 -23.28 14.26 24.68
N SER A 606 -24.47 14.85 24.75
CA SER A 606 -25.22 15.01 26.01
C SER A 606 -26.02 13.76 26.41
N GLY A 607 -26.13 12.78 25.52
CA GLY A 607 -26.95 11.58 25.72
C GLY A 607 -28.46 11.78 25.51
N LYS A 608 -28.90 12.97 25.06
CA LYS A 608 -30.32 13.22 24.69
C LYS A 608 -30.76 12.33 23.52
N LYS A 609 -29.84 12.07 22.59
CA LYS A 609 -29.95 11.06 21.54
C LYS A 609 -28.87 10.01 21.77
N ARG A 610 -29.16 8.77 21.38
CA ARG A 610 -28.21 7.66 21.40
C ARG A 610 -28.62 6.59 20.39
N ILE A 611 -27.67 5.75 20.01
CA ILE A 611 -27.95 4.49 19.30
C ILE A 611 -28.22 3.43 20.37
N ASP A 612 -29.45 2.95 20.43
CA ASP A 612 -29.89 1.98 21.43
C ASP A 612 -29.34 0.58 21.14
N ILE A 613 -29.05 -0.17 22.21
CA ILE A 613 -28.65 -1.57 22.14
C ILE A 613 -29.91 -2.42 21.85
N PRO A 614 -29.87 -3.37 20.90
CA PRO A 614 -30.99 -4.27 20.64
C PRO A 614 -31.41 -5.02 21.92
N ALA A 615 -32.69 -4.97 22.26
CA ALA A 615 -33.22 -5.67 23.43
C ALA A 615 -33.15 -7.21 23.28
N VAL A 616 -33.21 -7.71 22.05
CA VAL A 616 -33.07 -9.13 21.70
C VAL A 616 -32.15 -9.22 20.49
N ARG A 617 -31.09 -10.03 20.58
CA ARG A 617 -30.18 -10.34 19.48
C ARG A 617 -30.66 -11.60 18.75
N ARG A 618 -30.33 -11.72 17.47
CA ARG A 618 -30.64 -12.93 16.70
C ARG A 618 -29.72 -14.07 17.16
N PRO A 619 -30.26 -15.22 17.60
CA PRO A 619 -29.41 -16.35 17.93
C PRO A 619 -28.79 -16.94 16.66
N PRO A 620 -27.51 -17.34 16.67
CA PRO A 620 -26.92 -18.06 15.55
C PRO A 620 -27.63 -19.40 15.36
N ALA A 621 -27.89 -19.78 14.11
CA ALA A 621 -28.43 -21.10 13.80
C ALA A 621 -27.30 -22.14 13.76
N ASP A 622 -27.41 -23.19 14.58
CA ASP A 622 -26.37 -24.23 14.74
C ASP A 622 -26.00 -24.96 13.43
N ASP A 623 -26.91 -25.02 12.45
CA ASP A 623 -26.75 -25.72 11.18
C ASP A 623 -26.38 -24.81 10.00
N ARG A 624 -26.26 -23.49 10.20
CA ARG A 624 -26.04 -22.51 9.13
C ARG A 624 -24.85 -21.59 9.41
N ALA A 625 -23.66 -22.05 9.06
CA ALA A 625 -22.43 -21.25 9.12
C ALA A 625 -21.54 -21.45 7.89
N VAL A 626 -20.78 -20.42 7.54
CA VAL A 626 -19.65 -20.50 6.60
C VAL A 626 -18.38 -20.52 7.43
N THR A 627 -17.53 -21.53 7.24
CA THR A 627 -16.32 -21.71 8.06
C THR A 627 -15.07 -21.60 7.20
N VAL A 628 -14.21 -20.63 7.51
CA VAL A 628 -12.87 -20.52 6.94
C VAL A 628 -11.95 -21.44 7.73
N VAL A 629 -11.30 -22.40 7.08
CA VAL A 629 -10.44 -23.39 7.73
C VAL A 629 -8.96 -23.13 7.39
N GLY A 630 -8.12 -23.05 8.42
CA GLY A 630 -6.67 -23.00 8.29
C GLY A 630 -6.16 -21.81 7.47
N ALA A 631 -6.67 -20.61 7.72
CA ALA A 631 -6.22 -19.36 7.11
C ALA A 631 -4.77 -19.03 7.51
N ARG A 632 -3.91 -18.77 6.51
CA ARG A 632 -2.45 -18.58 6.65
C ARG A 632 -1.89 -17.43 5.80
N ALA A 633 -2.75 -16.56 5.28
CA ALA A 633 -2.31 -15.39 4.54
C ALA A 633 -1.75 -14.32 5.50
N HIS A 634 -0.70 -13.62 5.07
CA HIS A 634 -0.01 -12.59 5.85
C HIS A 634 0.33 -13.05 7.28
N ASN A 635 -0.21 -12.39 8.31
CA ASN A 635 0.05 -12.70 9.71
C ASN A 635 -0.90 -13.73 10.32
N LEU A 636 -1.90 -14.24 9.58
CA LEU A 636 -2.86 -15.22 10.10
C LEU A 636 -2.18 -16.55 10.47
N ARG A 637 -2.42 -17.03 11.70
CA ARG A 637 -1.75 -18.21 12.28
C ARG A 637 -2.61 -19.46 12.23
N ASN A 638 -2.84 -20.01 11.02
CA ASN A 638 -3.66 -21.21 10.80
C ASN A 638 -5.06 -21.12 11.45
N VAL A 639 -5.70 -19.95 11.28
CA VAL A 639 -6.97 -19.62 11.93
C VAL A 639 -8.11 -20.42 11.30
N THR A 640 -8.98 -20.97 12.15
CA THR A 640 -10.26 -21.54 11.74
C THR A 640 -11.38 -20.79 12.43
N VAL A 641 -12.31 -20.23 11.67
CA VAL A 641 -13.39 -19.39 12.21
C VAL A 641 -14.69 -19.63 11.45
N SER A 642 -15.78 -19.72 12.20
CA SER A 642 -17.14 -19.92 11.68
C SER A 642 -17.92 -18.63 11.76
N ILE A 643 -18.59 -18.28 10.66
CA ILE A 643 -19.41 -17.09 10.50
C ILE A 643 -20.87 -17.55 10.45
N PRO A 644 -21.70 -17.20 11.44
CA PRO A 644 -23.11 -17.58 11.45
C PRO A 644 -23.87 -16.85 10.34
N LEU A 645 -24.70 -17.59 9.60
CA LEU A 645 -25.52 -17.03 8.53
C LEU A 645 -26.85 -16.48 9.07
N GLY A 646 -27.40 -15.49 8.37
CA GLY A 646 -28.65 -14.82 8.76
C GLY A 646 -28.51 -13.90 9.98
N CYS A 647 -27.28 -13.53 10.32
CA CYS A 647 -26.94 -12.67 11.46
C CYS A 647 -26.22 -11.39 10.99
N PHE A 648 -26.23 -10.37 11.84
CA PHE A 648 -25.34 -9.21 11.72
C PHE A 648 -24.02 -9.51 12.44
N VAL A 649 -22.96 -9.79 11.68
CA VAL A 649 -21.67 -10.26 12.19
C VAL A 649 -20.61 -9.17 12.07
N SER A 650 -20.02 -8.76 13.19
CA SER A 650 -18.92 -7.78 13.22
C SER A 650 -17.57 -8.47 13.44
N VAL A 651 -16.61 -8.18 12.57
CA VAL A 651 -15.21 -8.59 12.71
C VAL A 651 -14.42 -7.41 13.27
N THR A 652 -13.90 -7.57 14.48
CA THR A 652 -13.32 -6.51 15.32
C THR A 652 -11.87 -6.84 15.68
N GLY A 653 -11.23 -5.94 16.44
CA GLY A 653 -9.86 -6.09 16.92
C GLY A 653 -8.93 -4.99 16.43
N VAL A 654 -7.71 -4.96 16.96
CA VAL A 654 -6.74 -3.87 16.73
C VAL A 654 -6.28 -3.75 15.28
N SER A 655 -5.77 -2.59 14.89
CA SER A 655 -5.24 -2.38 13.53
C SER A 655 -4.06 -3.32 13.27
N GLY A 656 -4.03 -3.95 12.09
CA GLY A 656 -3.02 -4.96 11.75
C GLY A 656 -3.26 -6.37 12.33
N SER A 657 -4.36 -6.65 13.03
CA SER A 657 -4.63 -7.99 13.60
C SER A 657 -4.98 -9.07 12.57
N GLY A 658 -5.22 -8.69 11.31
CA GLY A 658 -5.55 -9.61 10.20
C GLY A 658 -7.02 -9.61 9.76
N LYS A 659 -7.84 -8.65 10.21
CA LYS A 659 -9.27 -8.52 9.87
C LYS A 659 -9.54 -8.52 8.36
N SER A 660 -8.94 -7.58 7.63
CA SER A 660 -9.11 -7.45 6.17
C SER A 660 -8.57 -8.67 5.43
N THR A 661 -7.48 -9.27 5.89
CA THR A 661 -6.94 -10.50 5.31
C THR A 661 -7.89 -11.68 5.45
N LEU A 662 -8.53 -11.82 6.62
CA LEU A 662 -9.50 -12.89 6.85
C LEU A 662 -10.77 -12.69 6.01
N VAL A 663 -11.32 -11.48 6.01
CA VAL A 663 -12.64 -11.18 5.45
C VAL A 663 -12.58 -10.88 3.94
N ASN A 664 -11.69 -10.01 3.50
CA ASN A 664 -11.62 -9.58 2.09
C ASN A 664 -10.75 -10.55 1.26
N ASP A 665 -9.51 -10.78 1.69
CA ASP A 665 -8.53 -11.54 0.89
C ASP A 665 -8.85 -13.04 0.86
N ILE A 666 -9.44 -13.58 1.93
CA ILE A 666 -9.78 -15.01 2.02
C ILE A 666 -11.28 -15.21 1.80
N LEU A 667 -12.14 -14.82 2.75
CA LEU A 667 -13.57 -15.17 2.74
C LEU A 667 -14.27 -14.67 1.48
N TYR A 668 -14.24 -13.37 1.21
CA TYR A 668 -14.89 -12.80 0.04
C TYR A 668 -14.30 -13.34 -1.26
N THR A 669 -12.98 -13.32 -1.40
CA THR A 669 -12.31 -13.71 -2.65
C THR A 669 -12.55 -15.19 -2.99
N ALA A 670 -12.54 -16.08 -1.99
CA ALA A 670 -12.84 -17.49 -2.18
C ALA A 670 -14.32 -17.71 -2.53
N LEU A 671 -15.27 -17.07 -1.83
CA LEU A 671 -16.69 -17.15 -2.18
C LEU A 671 -16.98 -16.57 -3.57
N ALA A 672 -16.36 -15.47 -3.95
CA ALA A 672 -16.51 -14.86 -5.27
C ALA A 672 -15.96 -15.78 -6.37
N ARG A 673 -14.85 -16.47 -6.11
CA ARG A 673 -14.29 -17.47 -7.02
C ARG A 673 -15.22 -18.66 -7.19
N GLU A 674 -15.77 -19.19 -6.09
CA GLU A 674 -16.65 -20.36 -6.13
C GLU A 674 -18.02 -20.05 -6.76
N ILE A 675 -18.64 -18.93 -6.39
CA ILE A 675 -20.00 -18.57 -6.82
C ILE A 675 -19.99 -17.94 -8.22
N TYR A 676 -19.02 -17.09 -8.53
CA TYR A 676 -18.99 -16.32 -9.79
C TYR A 676 -17.89 -16.73 -10.76
N SER A 677 -17.06 -17.72 -10.42
CA SER A 677 -15.84 -18.02 -11.19
C SER A 677 -14.93 -16.79 -11.33
N ALA A 678 -14.91 -15.93 -10.30
CA ALA A 678 -14.06 -14.74 -10.27
C ALA A 678 -12.58 -15.13 -10.41
N ARG A 679 -11.79 -14.29 -11.09
CA ARG A 679 -10.38 -14.54 -11.37
C ARG A 679 -9.44 -14.19 -10.23
N ALA A 680 -9.95 -13.45 -9.24
CA ALA A 680 -9.15 -13.01 -8.10
C ALA A 680 -8.64 -14.22 -7.30
N VAL A 681 -7.39 -14.15 -6.90
CA VAL A 681 -6.71 -15.23 -6.18
C VAL A 681 -6.95 -15.06 -4.68
N PRO A 682 -7.60 -16.03 -4.00
CA PRO A 682 -7.78 -15.94 -2.57
C PRO A 682 -6.45 -16.10 -1.83
N GLY A 683 -6.34 -15.44 -0.68
CA GLY A 683 -5.25 -15.61 0.26
C GLY A 683 -5.09 -17.08 0.67
N ARG A 684 -3.88 -17.47 1.10
CA ARG A 684 -3.59 -18.86 1.49
C ARG A 684 -4.51 -19.33 2.64
N HIS A 685 -5.27 -20.38 2.39
CA HIS A 685 -6.16 -21.05 3.34
C HIS A 685 -6.33 -22.52 2.95
N ARG A 686 -6.87 -23.37 3.84
CA ARG A 686 -7.05 -24.80 3.54
C ARG A 686 -8.30 -25.05 2.69
N ARG A 687 -9.44 -24.52 3.13
CA ARG A 687 -10.74 -24.60 2.43
C ARG A 687 -11.77 -23.69 3.11
N ILE A 688 -12.92 -23.50 2.47
CA ILE A 688 -14.10 -22.89 3.08
C ILE A 688 -15.24 -23.91 3.06
N ASP A 689 -15.79 -24.19 4.24
CA ASP A 689 -16.95 -25.08 4.41
C ASP A 689 -18.25 -24.24 4.46
N GLY A 690 -19.37 -24.80 3.97
CA GLY A 690 -20.69 -24.14 4.01
C GLY A 690 -21.01 -23.20 2.85
N THR A 691 -20.22 -23.20 1.78
CA THR A 691 -20.40 -22.32 0.60
C THR A 691 -21.73 -22.53 -0.12
N ALA A 692 -22.25 -23.77 -0.15
CA ALA A 692 -23.56 -24.11 -0.71
C ALA A 692 -24.77 -23.48 0.02
N LEU A 693 -24.53 -22.85 1.18
CA LEU A 693 -25.56 -22.13 1.93
C LEU A 693 -25.76 -20.69 1.44
N VAL A 694 -24.84 -20.18 0.61
CA VAL A 694 -24.81 -18.81 0.10
C VAL A 694 -24.93 -18.82 -1.42
N ASP A 695 -25.98 -18.21 -1.95
CA ASP A 695 -26.22 -18.17 -3.40
C ASP A 695 -25.47 -17.00 -4.08
N LYS A 696 -25.13 -15.98 -3.28
CA LYS A 696 -24.57 -14.72 -3.75
C LYS A 696 -23.69 -14.08 -2.67
N VAL A 697 -22.49 -13.63 -3.01
CA VAL A 697 -21.65 -12.78 -2.15
C VAL A 697 -21.51 -11.37 -2.74
N VAL A 698 -21.68 -10.35 -1.93
CA VAL A 698 -21.63 -8.94 -2.33
C VAL A 698 -20.57 -8.24 -1.49
N HIS A 699 -19.54 -7.71 -2.13
CA HIS A 699 -18.52 -6.90 -1.47
C HIS A 699 -18.79 -5.42 -1.71
N VAL A 700 -18.87 -4.67 -0.62
CA VAL A 700 -19.12 -3.23 -0.64
C VAL A 700 -17.92 -2.56 0.02
N ASP A 701 -16.91 -2.27 -0.80
CA ASP A 701 -15.67 -1.61 -0.39
C ASP A 701 -15.69 -0.10 -0.64
N GLN A 702 -14.73 0.60 -0.05
CA GLN A 702 -14.56 2.05 -0.18
C GLN A 702 -13.85 2.48 -1.49
N SER A 703 -13.52 1.54 -2.39
CA SER A 703 -12.90 1.90 -3.66
C SER A 703 -13.80 2.86 -4.47
N PRO A 704 -13.23 3.81 -5.24
CA PRO A 704 -14.04 4.72 -6.04
C PRO A 704 -14.97 3.96 -6.99
N ILE A 705 -16.23 4.40 -7.12
CA ILE A 705 -17.19 3.79 -8.07
C ILE A 705 -16.73 3.90 -9.53
N GLY A 706 -15.82 4.85 -9.81
CA GLY A 706 -15.09 4.97 -11.06
C GLY A 706 -13.97 5.98 -10.93
N ARG A 707 -13.00 5.90 -11.85
CA ARG A 707 -11.80 6.78 -11.86
C ARG A 707 -11.93 7.98 -12.79
N THR A 708 -13.06 8.10 -13.48
CA THR A 708 -13.31 9.17 -14.47
C THR A 708 -14.61 9.91 -14.14
N PRO A 709 -14.73 11.19 -14.53
CA PRO A 709 -15.97 11.97 -14.35
C PRO A 709 -17.23 11.40 -15.02
N ARG A 710 -17.06 10.37 -15.87
CA ARG A 710 -18.15 9.64 -16.53
C ARG A 710 -18.92 8.72 -15.60
N SER A 711 -18.27 8.25 -14.55
CA SER A 711 -18.93 7.48 -13.50
C SER A 711 -19.53 8.45 -12.51
N ASN A 712 -20.78 8.23 -12.12
CA ASN A 712 -21.53 9.04 -11.16
C ASN A 712 -22.66 8.18 -10.56
N PRO A 713 -23.36 8.65 -9.50
CA PRO A 713 -24.46 7.89 -8.90
C PRO A 713 -25.52 7.46 -9.92
N ALA A 714 -25.84 8.32 -10.90
CA ALA A 714 -26.82 8.03 -11.93
C ALA A 714 -26.43 6.85 -12.85
N THR A 715 -25.18 6.83 -13.30
CA THR A 715 -24.67 5.78 -14.19
C THR A 715 -24.40 4.48 -13.44
N TYR A 716 -23.88 4.57 -12.21
CA TYR A 716 -23.54 3.39 -11.42
C TYR A 716 -24.78 2.59 -11.00
N THR A 717 -25.84 3.28 -10.55
CA THR A 717 -27.11 2.63 -10.18
C THR A 717 -27.95 2.24 -11.40
N GLY A 718 -27.57 2.66 -12.60
CA GLY A 718 -28.32 2.41 -13.84
C GLY A 718 -29.59 3.26 -14.00
N VAL A 719 -29.90 4.14 -13.05
CA VAL A 719 -31.09 5.03 -13.12
C VAL A 719 -31.02 5.96 -14.33
N PHE A 720 -29.81 6.34 -14.76
CA PHE A 720 -29.63 7.24 -15.89
C PHE A 720 -30.17 6.66 -17.21
N ASP A 721 -30.16 5.34 -17.39
CA ASP A 721 -30.76 4.69 -18.56
C ASP A 721 -32.27 4.91 -18.65
N HIS A 722 -32.94 4.96 -17.50
CA HIS A 722 -34.36 5.25 -17.42
C HIS A 722 -34.65 6.72 -17.66
N VAL A 723 -33.83 7.62 -17.11
CA VAL A 723 -33.91 9.06 -17.36
C VAL A 723 -33.73 9.38 -18.85
N ARG A 724 -32.70 8.81 -19.51
CA ARG A 724 -32.46 9.04 -20.95
C ARG A 724 -33.61 8.59 -21.84
N LYS A 725 -34.26 7.46 -21.50
CA LYS A 725 -35.45 6.98 -22.23
C LYS A 725 -36.62 7.93 -22.07
N LEU A 726 -36.83 8.43 -20.85
CA LEU A 726 -37.87 9.42 -20.56
C LEU A 726 -37.66 10.72 -21.36
N PHE A 727 -36.44 11.23 -21.43
CA PHE A 727 -36.11 12.42 -22.24
C PHE A 727 -36.36 12.21 -23.74
N ALA A 728 -36.02 11.03 -24.27
CA ALA A 728 -36.29 10.69 -25.68
C ALA A 728 -37.79 10.56 -25.99
N GLU A 729 -38.63 10.33 -24.98
CA GLU A 729 -40.09 10.22 -25.14
C GLU A 729 -40.81 11.58 -25.13
N THR A 730 -40.10 12.67 -24.80
CA THR A 730 -40.64 14.04 -24.82
C THR A 730 -41.03 14.49 -26.23
N GLN A 731 -41.97 15.44 -26.33
CA GLN A 731 -42.44 15.96 -27.61
C GLN A 731 -41.30 16.64 -28.39
N GLU A 732 -40.49 17.45 -27.71
CA GLU A 732 -39.34 18.16 -28.29
C GLU A 732 -38.30 17.17 -28.86
N ALA A 733 -37.97 16.11 -28.11
CA ALA A 733 -37.05 15.07 -28.58
C ALA A 733 -37.59 14.32 -29.79
N LYS A 734 -38.89 13.94 -29.78
CA LYS A 734 -39.54 13.21 -30.88
C LYS A 734 -39.55 14.02 -32.18
N ILE A 735 -39.86 15.31 -32.11
CA ILE A 735 -39.85 16.20 -33.29
C ILE A 735 -38.44 16.28 -33.90
N ARG A 736 -37.41 16.29 -33.06
CA ARG A 736 -36.00 16.37 -33.49
C ARG A 736 -35.38 15.01 -33.84
N GLY A 737 -36.13 13.92 -33.68
CA GLY A 737 -35.63 12.55 -33.90
C GLY A 737 -34.58 12.09 -32.89
N TYR A 738 -34.51 12.72 -31.70
CA TYR A 738 -33.51 12.39 -30.69
C TYR A 738 -33.84 11.09 -29.99
N GLN A 739 -32.88 10.16 -30.07
CA GLN A 739 -32.92 8.86 -29.39
C GLN A 739 -32.29 8.95 -27.98
N PRO A 740 -32.47 7.95 -27.10
CA PRO A 740 -31.83 7.93 -25.78
C PRO A 740 -30.30 8.10 -25.83
N GLY A 741 -29.66 7.71 -26.94
CA GLY A 741 -28.24 7.90 -27.19
C GLY A 741 -27.80 9.38 -27.27
N ARG A 742 -28.66 10.29 -27.74
CA ARG A 742 -28.38 11.75 -27.78
C ARG A 742 -28.17 12.30 -26.37
N PHE A 743 -28.96 11.80 -25.43
CA PHE A 743 -28.94 12.15 -24.00
C PHE A 743 -27.83 11.43 -23.22
N SER A 744 -26.93 10.72 -23.91
CA SER A 744 -25.77 10.07 -23.30
C SER A 744 -24.54 10.96 -23.38
N PHE A 745 -23.98 11.38 -22.25
CA PHE A 745 -22.67 12.05 -22.25
C PHE A 745 -21.52 11.09 -22.68
N ASN A 746 -21.74 9.77 -22.66
CA ASN A 746 -20.74 8.78 -23.09
C ASN A 746 -20.68 8.55 -24.61
N VAL A 747 -21.68 9.00 -25.37
CA VAL A 747 -21.82 8.66 -26.81
C VAL A 747 -21.73 9.93 -27.65
N LYS A 748 -21.07 9.83 -28.81
CA LYS A 748 -21.03 10.94 -29.79
C LYS A 748 -22.45 11.21 -30.29
N GLY A 749 -22.81 12.49 -30.39
CA GLY A 749 -24.09 12.89 -30.94
C GLY A 749 -24.75 14.02 -30.15
N GLY A 750 -24.70 14.02 -28.82
CA GLY A 750 -25.29 15.11 -28.00
C GLY A 750 -24.41 15.64 -26.88
N ARG A 751 -23.33 14.94 -26.54
CA ARG A 751 -22.32 15.41 -25.59
C ARG A 751 -21.56 16.64 -26.13
N CYS A 752 -20.95 17.40 -25.23
CA CYS A 752 -19.97 18.41 -25.60
C CYS A 752 -18.69 17.72 -26.13
N GLU A 753 -18.23 18.10 -27.33
CA GLU A 753 -17.05 17.47 -27.94
C GLU A 753 -15.73 17.97 -27.32
N ALA A 754 -15.69 19.19 -26.77
CA ALA A 754 -14.49 19.74 -26.13
C ALA A 754 -14.05 18.94 -24.89
N CYS A 755 -15.00 18.59 -24.01
CA CYS A 755 -14.74 17.73 -22.85
C CYS A 755 -15.09 16.25 -23.10
N SER A 756 -15.50 15.89 -24.31
CA SER A 756 -16.01 14.54 -24.64
C SER A 756 -17.08 14.00 -23.68
N GLY A 757 -17.90 14.90 -23.09
CA GLY A 757 -18.97 14.57 -22.15
C GLY A 757 -18.58 14.50 -20.67
N ASP A 758 -17.31 14.76 -20.33
CA ASP A 758 -16.85 14.69 -18.93
C ASP A 758 -17.33 15.90 -18.11
N GLY A 759 -17.63 17.03 -18.77
CA GLY A 759 -18.04 18.30 -18.14
C GLY A 759 -16.87 19.11 -17.58
N THR A 760 -15.80 18.44 -17.18
CA THR A 760 -14.56 19.02 -16.68
C THR A 760 -13.38 18.62 -17.56
N ILE A 761 -12.29 19.39 -17.50
CA ILE A 761 -11.00 19.08 -18.11
C ILE A 761 -9.99 18.85 -17.00
N LYS A 762 -9.22 17.76 -17.10
CA LYS A 762 -8.15 17.46 -16.14
C LYS A 762 -6.90 18.25 -16.53
N ILE A 763 -6.42 19.09 -15.63
CA ILE A 763 -5.17 19.83 -15.77
C ILE A 763 -4.08 19.08 -15.00
N GLU A 764 -3.02 18.69 -15.70
CA GLU A 764 -1.86 18.04 -15.09
C GLU A 764 -1.00 19.07 -14.35
N MET A 765 -0.72 18.78 -13.08
CA MET A 765 0.02 19.67 -12.19
C MET A 765 1.39 19.05 -11.89
N ASN A 766 2.47 19.84 -11.95
CA ASN A 766 3.82 19.30 -11.77
C ASN A 766 4.15 18.92 -10.32
N PHE A 767 3.69 19.72 -9.35
CA PHE A 767 4.01 19.57 -7.92
C PHE A 767 2.78 19.44 -7.02
N LEU A 768 1.61 19.85 -7.53
CA LEU A 768 0.34 19.73 -6.84
C LEU A 768 -0.43 18.53 -7.39
N PRO A 769 -1.43 18.00 -6.68
CA PRO A 769 -2.36 17.04 -7.26
C PRO A 769 -3.05 17.61 -8.50
N ASP A 770 -3.31 16.78 -9.50
CA ASP A 770 -4.07 17.17 -10.69
C ASP A 770 -5.46 17.71 -10.30
N VAL A 771 -5.92 18.75 -11.00
CA VAL A 771 -7.19 19.42 -10.72
C VAL A 771 -8.13 19.32 -11.91
N TYR A 772 -9.43 19.21 -11.63
CA TYR A 772 -10.48 19.24 -12.64
C TYR A 772 -11.08 20.64 -12.72
N VAL A 773 -10.99 21.27 -13.88
CA VAL A 773 -11.57 22.60 -14.13
C VAL A 773 -12.82 22.45 -15.01
N PRO A 774 -13.91 23.19 -14.76
CA PRO A 774 -15.08 23.17 -15.63
C PRO A 774 -14.71 23.46 -17.09
N CYS A 775 -15.30 22.71 -18.02
CA CYS A 775 -15.05 22.91 -19.44
C CYS A 775 -15.54 24.29 -19.90
N GLU A 776 -14.65 25.08 -20.49
CA GLU A 776 -14.94 26.44 -20.96
C GLU A 776 -16.06 26.52 -22.03
N VAL A 777 -16.30 25.44 -22.78
CA VAL A 777 -17.28 25.41 -23.88
C VAL A 777 -18.70 25.09 -23.41
N CYS A 778 -18.83 24.19 -22.44
CA CYS A 778 -20.14 23.76 -21.93
C CYS A 778 -20.42 24.19 -20.50
N HIS A 779 -19.47 24.88 -19.85
CA HIS A 779 -19.56 25.34 -18.47
C HIS A 779 -19.98 24.22 -17.50
N GLY A 780 -19.39 23.03 -17.64
CA GLY A 780 -19.74 21.88 -16.81
C GLY A 780 -20.95 21.05 -17.26
N ALA A 781 -21.76 21.54 -18.20
CA ALA A 781 -23.05 20.93 -18.54
C ALA A 781 -22.97 19.57 -19.25
N ARG A 782 -21.79 19.10 -19.68
CA ARG A 782 -21.53 17.82 -20.39
C ARG A 782 -22.14 17.69 -21.79
N TYR A 783 -23.11 18.50 -22.15
CA TYR A 783 -23.86 18.43 -23.41
C TYR A 783 -23.63 19.66 -24.29
N ASN A 784 -23.91 19.52 -25.59
CA ASN A 784 -23.98 20.67 -26.50
C ASN A 784 -25.33 21.41 -26.34
N ARG A 785 -25.35 22.65 -26.82
CA ARG A 785 -26.50 23.56 -26.68
C ARG A 785 -27.79 22.96 -27.27
N GLU A 786 -27.70 22.31 -28.42
CA GLU A 786 -28.87 21.76 -29.12
C GLU A 786 -29.52 20.60 -28.36
N THR A 787 -28.73 19.87 -27.56
CA THR A 787 -29.26 18.79 -26.70
C THR A 787 -29.94 19.35 -25.45
N LEU A 788 -29.45 20.48 -24.93
CA LEU A 788 -30.01 21.15 -23.75
C LEU A 788 -31.31 21.90 -24.04
N GLU A 789 -31.68 22.08 -25.31
CA GLU A 789 -32.98 22.64 -25.68
C GLU A 789 -34.17 21.70 -25.41
N VAL A 790 -33.91 20.42 -25.11
CA VAL A 790 -34.97 19.45 -24.75
C VAL A 790 -35.21 19.45 -23.25
N HIS A 791 -36.46 19.64 -22.86
CA HIS A 791 -36.90 19.72 -21.48
C HIS A 791 -37.84 18.58 -21.09
N TYR A 792 -37.72 18.14 -19.84
CA TYR A 792 -38.72 17.32 -19.16
C TYR A 792 -39.20 18.07 -17.92
N LYS A 793 -40.51 18.34 -17.80
CA LYS A 793 -41.10 19.19 -16.75
C LYS A 793 -40.37 20.53 -16.57
N GLY A 794 -39.96 21.16 -17.68
CA GLY A 794 -39.27 22.45 -17.67
C GLY A 794 -37.79 22.40 -17.27
N LYS A 795 -37.21 21.21 -17.05
CA LYS A 795 -35.77 21.06 -16.76
C LYS A 795 -35.04 20.29 -17.86
N THR A 796 -33.82 20.72 -18.18
CA THR A 796 -32.93 20.05 -19.14
C THR A 796 -32.30 18.81 -18.51
N ILE A 797 -31.65 17.98 -19.33
CA ILE A 797 -30.95 16.79 -18.80
C ILE A 797 -29.77 17.15 -17.89
N SER A 798 -29.09 18.28 -18.14
CA SER A 798 -28.01 18.75 -17.28
C SER A 798 -28.55 19.19 -15.92
N GLU A 799 -29.64 19.95 -15.91
CA GLU A 799 -30.28 20.39 -14.66
C GLU A 799 -30.80 19.22 -13.83
N VAL A 800 -31.33 18.18 -14.48
CA VAL A 800 -31.71 16.93 -13.81
C VAL A 800 -30.50 16.21 -13.20
N LEU A 801 -29.35 16.20 -13.87
CA LEU A 801 -28.12 15.63 -13.33
C LEU A 801 -27.55 16.46 -12.18
N GLU A 802 -27.79 17.77 -12.16
CA GLU A 802 -27.36 18.64 -11.05
C GLU A 802 -28.30 18.61 -9.84
N MET A 803 -29.48 17.97 -9.91
CA MET A 803 -30.35 17.84 -8.75
C MET A 803 -29.70 17.01 -7.63
N PRO A 804 -29.84 17.43 -6.36
CA PRO A 804 -29.71 16.54 -5.22
C PRO A 804 -30.62 15.32 -5.39
N ILE A 805 -30.17 14.15 -4.97
CA ILE A 805 -30.94 12.91 -5.09
C ILE A 805 -32.29 13.02 -4.37
N GLU A 806 -32.35 13.69 -3.21
CA GLU A 806 -33.60 13.93 -2.48
C GLU A 806 -34.61 14.74 -3.30
N GLU A 807 -34.18 15.83 -3.96
CA GLU A 807 -35.03 16.60 -4.88
C GLU A 807 -35.46 15.74 -6.08
N ALA A 808 -34.54 14.92 -6.60
CA ALA A 808 -34.80 14.05 -7.74
C ALA A 808 -35.85 12.96 -7.40
N VAL A 809 -35.91 12.47 -6.15
CA VAL A 809 -36.96 11.54 -5.70
C VAL A 809 -38.32 12.16 -5.91
N ASP A 810 -38.52 13.39 -5.43
CA ASP A 810 -39.80 14.10 -5.54
C ASP A 810 -40.12 14.46 -7.00
N PHE A 811 -39.12 14.93 -7.75
CA PHE A 811 -39.27 15.27 -9.16
C PHE A 811 -39.72 14.07 -10.01
N PHE A 812 -39.15 12.89 -9.74
CA PHE A 812 -39.46 11.63 -10.43
C PHE A 812 -40.51 10.76 -9.73
N ALA A 813 -41.17 11.24 -8.68
CA ALA A 813 -42.23 10.50 -7.98
C ALA A 813 -43.30 9.87 -8.91
N PRO A 814 -43.72 10.51 -10.02
CA PRO A 814 -44.66 9.89 -10.97
C PRO A 814 -44.10 8.69 -11.76
N VAL A 815 -42.78 8.54 -11.82
CA VAL A 815 -42.10 7.47 -12.57
C VAL A 815 -41.47 6.50 -11.57
N GLU A 816 -42.28 5.56 -11.09
CA GLU A 816 -41.91 4.64 -10.00
C GLU A 816 -40.60 3.89 -10.24
N ARG A 817 -40.33 3.52 -11.50
CA ARG A 817 -39.08 2.85 -11.87
C ARG A 817 -37.84 3.70 -11.57
N ILE A 818 -37.92 5.02 -11.71
CA ILE A 818 -36.83 5.95 -11.38
C ILE A 818 -36.86 6.25 -9.87
N ALA A 819 -38.02 6.62 -9.33
CA ALA A 819 -38.19 6.99 -7.92
C ALA A 819 -37.69 5.91 -6.96
N ARG A 820 -37.91 4.62 -7.27
CA ARG A 820 -37.41 3.51 -6.46
C ARG A 820 -35.88 3.47 -6.37
N HIS A 821 -35.16 3.80 -7.46
CA HIS A 821 -33.70 3.82 -7.42
C HIS A 821 -33.17 4.98 -6.57
N LEU A 822 -33.85 6.13 -6.65
CA LEU A 822 -33.47 7.34 -5.92
C LEU A 822 -33.81 7.23 -4.42
N ARG A 823 -34.92 6.57 -4.07
CA ARG A 823 -35.29 6.29 -2.67
C ARG A 823 -34.23 5.45 -1.96
N THR A 824 -33.71 4.40 -2.58
CA THR A 824 -32.66 3.59 -1.95
C THR A 824 -31.38 4.38 -1.71
N LEU A 825 -31.02 5.30 -2.62
CA LEU A 825 -29.89 6.21 -2.41
C LEU A 825 -30.13 7.17 -1.23
N THR A 826 -31.36 7.64 -1.06
CA THR A 826 -31.73 8.51 0.06
C THR A 826 -31.73 7.75 1.39
N GLU A 827 -32.24 6.51 1.40
CA GLU A 827 -32.27 5.63 2.58
C GLU A 827 -30.88 5.29 3.11
N VAL A 828 -29.88 5.14 2.24
CA VAL A 828 -28.46 4.96 2.63
C VAL A 828 -27.77 6.27 3.04
N GLY A 829 -28.50 7.39 3.07
CA GLY A 829 -27.99 8.69 3.52
C GLY A 829 -27.32 9.54 2.45
N LEU A 830 -27.53 9.27 1.16
CA LEU A 830 -26.94 10.04 0.05
C LEU A 830 -27.91 11.04 -0.59
N GLY A 831 -28.98 11.45 0.11
CA GLY A 831 -29.97 12.38 -0.42
C GLY A 831 -29.37 13.70 -0.92
N TYR A 832 -28.32 14.18 -0.26
CA TYR A 832 -27.63 15.43 -0.59
C TYR A 832 -26.72 15.37 -1.83
N VAL A 833 -26.31 14.18 -2.26
CA VAL A 833 -25.37 14.02 -3.38
C VAL A 833 -26.09 14.37 -4.68
N ARG A 834 -25.42 15.11 -5.57
CA ARG A 834 -25.99 15.43 -6.89
C ARG A 834 -26.00 14.18 -7.77
N LEU A 835 -27.08 13.96 -8.52
CA LEU A 835 -27.29 12.73 -9.31
C LEU A 835 -26.13 12.46 -10.30
N GLY A 836 -25.62 13.52 -10.93
CA GLY A 836 -24.53 13.53 -11.90
C GLY A 836 -23.15 13.75 -11.32
N GLN A 837 -22.99 13.86 -9.99
CA GLN A 837 -21.72 14.20 -9.34
C GLN A 837 -20.58 13.27 -9.78
N PRO A 838 -19.44 13.80 -10.28
CA PRO A 838 -18.32 12.98 -10.72
C PRO A 838 -17.81 12.02 -9.65
N ALA A 839 -17.63 10.74 -10.01
CA ALA A 839 -17.09 9.73 -9.10
C ALA A 839 -15.76 10.10 -8.40
N PRO A 840 -14.80 10.79 -9.05
CA PRO A 840 -13.57 11.21 -8.36
C PRO A 840 -13.78 12.22 -7.22
N THR A 841 -14.94 12.88 -7.18
CA THR A 841 -15.29 13.85 -6.12
C THR A 841 -16.04 13.22 -4.95
N LEU A 842 -16.43 11.96 -5.06
CA LEU A 842 -17.07 11.23 -3.96
C LEU A 842 -16.01 10.73 -2.98
N SER A 843 -16.31 10.84 -1.68
CA SER A 843 -15.55 10.19 -0.62
C SER A 843 -15.64 8.65 -0.73
N GLY A 844 -14.71 7.94 -0.10
CA GLY A 844 -14.73 6.48 -0.05
C GLY A 844 -16.03 5.93 0.56
N GLY A 845 -16.51 6.54 1.64
CA GLY A 845 -17.79 6.20 2.28
C GLY A 845 -19.02 6.52 1.43
N GLU A 846 -19.03 7.61 0.67
CA GLU A 846 -20.11 7.89 -0.31
C GLU A 846 -20.11 6.86 -1.44
N ALA A 847 -18.94 6.56 -2.01
CA ALA A 847 -18.79 5.55 -3.05
C ALA A 847 -19.29 4.18 -2.57
N GLN A 848 -18.94 3.80 -1.34
CA GLN A 848 -19.41 2.57 -0.71
C GLN A 848 -20.94 2.54 -0.56
N ARG A 849 -21.54 3.63 -0.07
CA ARG A 849 -23.00 3.76 0.05
C ARG A 849 -23.73 3.71 -1.29
N VAL A 850 -23.16 4.26 -2.36
CA VAL A 850 -23.71 4.13 -3.73
C VAL A 850 -23.74 2.66 -4.17
N LYS A 851 -22.68 1.90 -3.88
CA LYS A 851 -22.63 0.45 -4.17
C LYS A 851 -23.67 -0.32 -3.36
N LEU A 852 -23.81 0.00 -2.07
CA LEU A 852 -24.82 -0.60 -1.20
C LEU A 852 -26.23 -0.32 -1.75
N ALA A 853 -26.53 0.92 -2.14
CA ALA A 853 -27.82 1.29 -2.73
C ALA A 853 -28.12 0.52 -4.02
N ALA A 854 -27.13 0.32 -4.90
CA ALA A 854 -27.29 -0.47 -6.12
C ALA A 854 -27.63 -1.94 -5.84
N GLU A 855 -27.17 -2.49 -4.72
CA GLU A 855 -27.48 -3.86 -4.30
C GLU A 855 -28.82 -3.98 -3.59
N LEU A 856 -29.24 -2.97 -2.82
CA LEU A 856 -30.57 -2.90 -2.20
C LEU A 856 -31.72 -2.87 -3.22
N GLN A 857 -31.46 -2.38 -4.43
CA GLN A 857 -32.43 -2.37 -5.53
C GLN A 857 -32.71 -3.75 -6.12
N LYS A 858 -31.82 -4.73 -5.88
CA LYS A 858 -31.96 -6.09 -6.40
C LYS A 858 -32.88 -6.91 -5.50
N ARG A 859 -33.59 -7.88 -6.09
CA ARG A 859 -34.46 -8.77 -5.32
C ARG A 859 -33.58 -9.66 -4.43
N SER A 860 -33.82 -9.60 -3.11
CA SER A 860 -33.13 -10.46 -2.16
C SER A 860 -33.61 -11.91 -2.27
N THR A 861 -32.67 -12.84 -2.20
CA THR A 861 -32.93 -14.29 -2.14
C THR A 861 -33.02 -14.83 -0.72
N GLY A 862 -32.69 -14.01 0.30
CA GLY A 862 -32.55 -14.45 1.69
C GLY A 862 -31.34 -15.36 1.95
N ARG A 863 -30.45 -15.53 0.96
CA ARG A 863 -29.22 -16.32 1.05
C ARG A 863 -28.01 -15.57 0.45
N THR A 864 -28.03 -14.24 0.56
CA THR A 864 -26.92 -13.39 0.14
C THR A 864 -26.03 -13.07 1.33
N MET A 865 -24.71 -13.10 1.15
CA MET A 865 -23.73 -12.61 2.11
C MET A 865 -23.21 -11.24 1.65
N TYR A 866 -23.40 -10.22 2.48
CA TYR A 866 -22.84 -8.88 2.27
C TYR A 866 -21.58 -8.75 3.10
N VAL A 867 -20.49 -8.29 2.49
CA VAL A 867 -19.21 -8.02 3.14
C VAL A 867 -18.93 -6.52 3.01
N LEU A 868 -18.85 -5.82 4.15
CA LEU A 868 -18.61 -4.37 4.20
C LEU A 868 -17.34 -4.07 5.00
N ASP A 869 -16.53 -3.16 4.47
CA ASP A 869 -15.28 -2.72 5.09
C ASP A 869 -15.44 -1.30 5.65
N GLU A 870 -15.45 -1.17 6.98
CA GLU A 870 -15.56 0.10 7.74
C GLU A 870 -16.62 1.08 7.21
N PRO A 871 -17.90 0.68 7.09
CA PRO A 871 -18.92 1.55 6.48
C PRO A 871 -19.36 2.72 7.36
N THR A 872 -18.84 2.84 8.59
CA THR A 872 -19.00 4.06 9.40
C THR A 872 -18.05 5.19 9.04
N THR A 873 -17.08 4.95 8.15
CA THR A 873 -16.16 5.98 7.67
C THR A 873 -16.91 7.18 7.08
N GLY A 874 -16.59 8.40 7.50
CA GLY A 874 -17.26 9.61 7.01
C GLY A 874 -18.63 9.88 7.62
N LEU A 875 -19.08 9.11 8.62
CA LEU A 875 -20.45 9.18 9.14
C LEU A 875 -20.52 9.79 10.54
N HIS A 876 -21.43 10.75 10.67
CA HIS A 876 -21.88 11.25 11.95
C HIS A 876 -22.77 10.22 12.67
N PHE A 877 -22.90 10.32 14.01
CA PHE A 877 -23.73 9.42 14.84
C PHE A 877 -25.15 9.17 14.29
N GLU A 878 -25.83 10.21 13.83
CA GLU A 878 -27.18 10.11 13.25
C GLU A 878 -27.18 9.32 11.92
N ASP A 879 -26.12 9.44 11.13
CA ASP A 879 -25.98 8.72 9.87
C ASP A 879 -25.62 7.24 10.12
N ILE A 880 -24.80 6.96 11.13
CA ILE A 880 -24.53 5.59 11.62
C ILE A 880 -25.86 4.93 12.05
N ARG A 881 -26.71 5.63 12.81
CA ARG A 881 -28.03 5.12 13.20
C ARG A 881 -28.88 4.72 11.99
N LYS A 882 -28.92 5.56 10.94
CA LYS A 882 -29.66 5.26 9.69
C LYS A 882 -29.05 4.06 8.96
N LEU A 883 -27.72 4.01 8.84
CA LEU A 883 -27.00 2.91 8.20
C LEU A 883 -27.28 1.58 8.90
N ILE A 884 -27.18 1.54 10.23
CA ILE A 884 -27.53 0.35 11.03
C ILE A 884 -28.95 -0.11 10.70
N GLY A 885 -29.92 0.81 10.60
CA GLY A 885 -31.29 0.47 10.22
C GLY A 885 -31.39 -0.22 8.85
N VAL A 886 -30.63 0.26 7.86
CA VAL A 886 -30.56 -0.35 6.52
C VAL A 886 -29.93 -1.74 6.57
N LEU A 887 -28.82 -1.90 7.30
CA LEU A 887 -28.12 -3.18 7.43
C LEU A 887 -28.95 -4.22 8.18
N GLN A 888 -29.61 -3.82 9.26
CA GLN A 888 -30.56 -4.67 9.99
C GLN A 888 -31.71 -5.13 9.08
N GLY A 889 -32.25 -4.24 8.25
CA GLY A 889 -33.28 -4.59 7.26
C GLY A 889 -32.82 -5.57 6.17
N LEU A 890 -31.51 -5.67 5.88
CA LEU A 890 -30.95 -6.74 5.03
C LEU A 890 -30.95 -8.08 5.77
N VAL A 891 -30.57 -8.08 7.05
CA VAL A 891 -30.52 -9.28 7.90
C VAL A 891 -31.94 -9.81 8.17
N ASP A 892 -32.92 -8.93 8.39
CA ASP A 892 -34.33 -9.29 8.56
C ASP A 892 -34.92 -10.03 7.35
N LYS A 893 -34.38 -9.80 6.15
CA LYS A 893 -34.76 -10.52 4.93
C LYS A 893 -34.07 -11.89 4.82
N GLY A 894 -33.33 -12.32 5.85
CA GLY A 894 -32.61 -13.59 5.93
C GLY A 894 -31.17 -13.55 5.41
N ASN A 895 -30.69 -12.39 4.94
CA ASN A 895 -29.31 -12.27 4.45
C ASN A 895 -28.31 -12.23 5.60
N THR A 896 -27.04 -12.46 5.28
CA THR A 896 -25.93 -12.33 6.24
C THR A 896 -25.19 -11.04 5.94
N VAL A 897 -24.88 -10.25 6.97
CA VAL A 897 -24.07 -9.05 6.85
C VAL A 897 -22.82 -9.24 7.70
N VAL A 898 -21.66 -9.30 7.06
CA VAL A 898 -20.35 -9.37 7.69
C VAL A 898 -19.70 -8.00 7.53
N ILE A 899 -19.30 -7.38 8.63
CA ILE A 899 -18.78 -6.03 8.65
C ILE A 899 -17.44 -5.99 9.39
N ILE A 900 -16.42 -5.37 8.81
CA ILE A 900 -15.18 -5.02 9.51
C ILE A 900 -15.42 -3.66 10.16
N GLU A 901 -15.33 -3.56 11.48
CA GLU A 901 -15.61 -2.31 12.18
C GLU A 901 -14.78 -2.11 13.44
N HIS A 902 -14.63 -0.83 13.77
CA HIS A 902 -14.02 -0.31 14.98
C HIS A 902 -15.01 0.53 15.79
N ASN A 903 -16.07 1.04 15.16
CA ASN A 903 -17.06 1.88 15.80
C ASN A 903 -17.91 1.08 16.82
N LEU A 904 -17.87 1.51 18.08
CA LEU A 904 -18.53 0.81 19.19
C LEU A 904 -20.05 0.77 19.06
N ASP A 905 -20.69 1.74 18.38
CA ASP A 905 -22.14 1.73 18.18
C ASP A 905 -22.59 0.65 17.19
N VAL A 906 -21.77 0.36 16.18
CA VAL A 906 -22.03 -0.76 15.27
C VAL A 906 -21.75 -2.09 15.97
N ILE A 907 -20.60 -2.19 16.66
CA ILE A 907 -20.17 -3.42 17.33
C ILE A 907 -21.17 -3.84 18.41
N LYS A 908 -21.64 -2.90 19.26
CA LYS A 908 -22.62 -3.20 20.31
C LYS A 908 -23.99 -3.59 19.74
N THR A 909 -24.26 -3.29 18.47
CA THR A 909 -25.52 -3.59 17.78
C THR A 909 -25.46 -4.90 16.98
N ALA A 910 -24.27 -5.48 16.81
CA ALA A 910 -24.08 -6.76 16.13
C ALA A 910 -24.74 -7.93 16.88
N ASP A 911 -25.17 -8.95 16.15
CA ASP A 911 -25.65 -10.20 16.72
C ASP A 911 -24.49 -11.09 17.16
N TRP A 912 -23.38 -11.04 16.41
CA TRP A 912 -22.18 -11.85 16.64
C TRP A 912 -20.91 -11.04 16.38
N ILE A 913 -19.87 -11.28 17.18
CA ILE A 913 -18.56 -10.66 17.04
C ILE A 913 -17.50 -11.75 16.84
N ILE A 914 -16.54 -11.47 15.95
CA ILE A 914 -15.27 -12.19 15.83
C ILE A 914 -14.16 -11.19 16.13
N ASP A 915 -13.49 -11.31 17.27
CA ASP A 915 -12.43 -10.40 17.70
C ASP A 915 -11.05 -10.96 17.33
N MET A 916 -10.30 -10.21 16.51
CA MET A 916 -8.99 -10.59 15.98
C MET A 916 -7.86 -9.89 16.74
N GLY A 917 -6.81 -10.63 17.11
CA GLY A 917 -5.71 -10.07 17.89
C GLY A 917 -4.71 -11.13 18.37
N PRO A 918 -4.14 -10.98 19.57
CA PRO A 918 -4.38 -9.91 20.55
C PRO A 918 -3.79 -8.55 20.14
N GLU A 919 -2.70 -8.54 19.37
CA GLU A 919 -2.04 -7.32 18.88
C GLU A 919 -2.05 -7.22 17.35
N GLY A 920 -1.40 -6.19 16.79
CA GLY A 920 -1.19 -6.03 15.36
C GLY A 920 0.05 -6.76 14.83
N GLY A 921 0.11 -7.00 13.51
CA GLY A 921 1.29 -7.55 12.83
C GLY A 921 1.69 -8.93 13.34
N THR A 922 2.96 -9.11 13.72
CA THR A 922 3.49 -10.39 14.21
C THR A 922 2.83 -10.84 15.50
N GLY A 923 2.38 -9.92 16.37
CA GLY A 923 1.68 -10.22 17.62
C GLY A 923 0.21 -10.61 17.45
N GLY A 924 -0.32 -10.51 16.23
CA GLY A 924 -1.73 -10.79 15.91
C GLY A 924 -1.97 -12.08 15.13
N GLY A 925 -3.07 -12.06 14.37
CA GLY A 925 -3.41 -13.14 13.45
C GLY A 925 -4.06 -14.35 14.11
N THR A 926 -4.68 -14.16 15.27
CA THR A 926 -5.47 -15.17 15.98
C THR A 926 -6.85 -14.63 16.34
N VAL A 927 -7.80 -15.53 16.63
CA VAL A 927 -9.13 -15.15 17.15
C VAL A 927 -9.01 -15.12 18.68
N VAL A 928 -9.18 -13.93 19.26
CA VAL A 928 -9.12 -13.70 20.72
C VAL A 928 -10.44 -14.12 21.36
N ALA A 929 -11.55 -13.71 20.76
CA ALA A 929 -12.88 -14.02 21.25
C ALA A 929 -13.88 -14.15 20.08
N THR A 930 -14.92 -14.95 20.27
CA THR A 930 -16.05 -15.06 19.35
C THR A 930 -17.32 -15.30 20.15
N GLY A 931 -18.41 -14.64 19.81
CA GLY A 931 -19.64 -14.71 20.61
C GLY A 931 -20.59 -13.54 20.39
N SER A 932 -21.60 -13.42 21.24
CA SER A 932 -22.37 -12.18 21.34
C SER A 932 -21.50 -11.03 21.88
N PRO A 933 -21.89 -9.76 21.69
CA PRO A 933 -21.20 -8.63 22.31
C PRO A 933 -21.03 -8.76 23.83
N GLU A 934 -22.00 -9.35 24.51
CA GLU A 934 -21.95 -9.62 25.95
C GLU A 934 -20.93 -10.72 26.32
N ASP A 935 -20.72 -11.69 25.44
CA ASP A 935 -19.71 -12.75 25.67
C ASP A 935 -18.30 -12.22 25.44
N VAL A 936 -18.08 -11.46 24.37
CA VAL A 936 -16.79 -10.82 24.10
C VAL A 936 -16.43 -9.81 25.20
N ALA A 937 -17.40 -9.07 25.75
CA ALA A 937 -17.17 -8.14 26.85
C ALA A 937 -16.65 -8.81 28.14
N LYS A 938 -16.89 -10.11 28.34
CA LYS A 938 -16.39 -10.87 29.51
C LYS A 938 -14.94 -11.33 29.34
N VAL A 939 -14.43 -11.41 28.11
CA VAL A 939 -13.06 -11.87 27.84
C VAL A 939 -12.07 -10.76 28.19
N GLU A 940 -11.19 -11.00 29.16
CA GLU A 940 -10.20 -10.00 29.60
C GLU A 940 -9.10 -9.73 28.57
N GLU A 941 -8.71 -10.74 27.80
CA GLU A 941 -7.69 -10.64 26.75
C GLU A 941 -8.16 -9.81 25.53
N SER A 942 -9.47 -9.57 25.41
CA SER A 942 -10.07 -8.82 24.31
C SER A 942 -10.02 -7.33 24.58
N HIS A 943 -9.21 -6.60 23.80
CA HIS A 943 -9.22 -5.13 23.81
C HIS A 943 -10.62 -4.59 23.46
N THR A 944 -11.29 -5.17 22.45
CA THR A 944 -12.68 -4.83 22.10
C THR A 944 -13.63 -5.05 23.28
N GLY A 945 -13.50 -6.20 23.96
CA GLY A 945 -14.28 -6.56 25.14
C GLY A 945 -14.15 -5.56 26.28
N ALA A 946 -12.96 -5.00 26.52
CA ALA A 946 -12.71 -4.00 27.55
C ALA A 946 -13.54 -2.71 27.36
N PHE A 947 -13.67 -2.24 26.11
CA PHE A 947 -14.50 -1.07 25.79
C PHE A 947 -16.00 -1.41 25.80
N LEU A 948 -16.39 -2.56 25.24
CA LEU A 948 -17.78 -3.02 25.26
C LEU A 948 -18.31 -3.20 26.68
N ARG A 949 -17.49 -3.69 27.61
CA ARG A 949 -17.87 -3.89 29.02
C ARG A 949 -18.41 -2.62 29.66
N ARG A 950 -17.80 -1.46 29.37
CA ARG A 950 -18.23 -0.15 29.91
C ARG A 950 -19.56 0.30 29.33
N ILE A 951 -19.78 0.06 28.03
CA ILE A 951 -20.99 0.46 27.31
C ILE A 951 -22.18 -0.44 27.67
N LEU A 952 -21.95 -1.75 27.79
CA LEU A 952 -22.97 -2.76 28.08
C LEU A 952 -23.28 -2.88 29.57
N GLY A 953 -22.45 -2.31 30.46
CA GLY A 953 -22.63 -2.39 31.91
C GLY A 953 -22.42 -3.80 32.50
N VAL A 954 -21.61 -4.63 31.84
CA VAL A 954 -21.32 -6.01 32.27
C VAL A 954 -20.22 -5.97 33.35
N SER A 955 -20.44 -6.63 34.49
CA SER A 955 -19.38 -6.77 35.51
C SER A 955 -18.34 -7.79 35.04
N GLY A 956 -17.05 -7.43 35.09
CA GLY A 956 -15.95 -8.37 34.79
C GLY A 956 -15.95 -9.51 35.80
N THR A 957 -15.71 -10.73 35.33
CA THR A 957 -15.49 -11.92 36.18
C THR A 957 -14.07 -11.98 36.67
#